data_AF-A0A7V6B6R5-F1
#
_entry.id   AF-A0A7V6B6R5-F1
#
_cell.length_a   1.000
_cell.length_b   1.000
_cell.length_c   1.000
_cell.angle_alpha   90.00
_cell.angle_beta   90.00
_cell.angle_gamma   90.00
#
_symmetry.space_group_name_H-M   'P 1'
#
loop_
_entity.id
_entity.type
_entity.pdbx_description
1 polymer ?
#
loop_
_entity_poly.entity_id
_entity_poly.type
_entity_poly.pdbx_seq_one_letter_code
_entity_poly.pdbx_strand_id
1 'polypeptide(L)'
;MLLVFCVVCSLSDGFDTLSFHFTMALAPLLSMAVASICVSCFNPVLQKKYSFSLALRKSLVHTAFLVLFPLFFMIAKGAVTYFCDLPRGLLFYFMGPSLSALFAFSLAMFLSSFTAMARAVFASIFLFSFAYNLGELYFTPAIFFYNPFLGYYPGAIYDVALEVSPAYWAFRGFCLLLSSGFLFFGYLRFNHFLGRTPLLYAGFLPSALIMFAMGPSLGFRGSESRILAELDHVLADPYCIIRYDGSMNDKLVRLLLEECSYAHKQSALFFGVESAPPIVVFLYKDDEQKARLMGARDVEVSKPWLGQVHIAQVAPHQKTLAHEIAHVVAGRLLSNPLKIPLRFGFVPDMALVEGIAVAFAFYDDAPSPHEEALAFLQAGHEKDIEKVARPLGFMLEKPEKAYLLMGSLLRFIHDHYGLEAFQKVVKGGSVGEGAQKDRYPVQKWIEFLKTEGEPTVTQDMVTWTASLLSGPGVLGVKCPTDSAYLLRKAQQRFVSLDLEEALKLVERARALDAGNERVLFEALRVCAWSDEKDFCSDTQKDIARTGAPLSLQATIALADARAIQSLLVSGNVDKDVISVLYFALSTTNQEQVRRAISVRLKVLDMPAEVALLAYKALTGFGDDPVLFLEEATAMVPDNEVIHYLLARGLCAQGDYVGCLSHSQCALALGMSEDFYLESVMLSFKSAVFAKDWAVAKKLGGVLLEKAPFKGQKEWVRELLSRVDSAPISAIR
;
A
#
# COMPACT_ATOMS: atom_id res chain seq x y z
N MET A 1 -17.53 30.57 2.48
CA MET A 1 -17.00 29.25 2.90
C MET A 1 -16.48 28.45 1.71
N LEU A 2 -17.32 28.03 0.75
CA LEU A 2 -16.86 27.21 -0.40
C LEU A 2 -15.74 27.87 -1.22
N LEU A 3 -15.81 29.18 -1.49
CA LEU A 3 -14.69 29.91 -2.13
C LEU A 3 -13.39 29.79 -1.32
N VAL A 4 -13.46 30.01 0.00
CA VAL A 4 -12.29 29.88 0.89
C VAL A 4 -11.74 28.46 0.86
N PHE A 5 -12.62 27.45 0.89
CA PHE A 5 -12.23 26.04 0.77
C PHE A 5 -11.52 25.77 -0.56
N CYS A 6 -12.09 26.20 -1.70
CA CYS A 6 -11.46 26.05 -3.00
C CYS A 6 -10.09 26.74 -3.08
N VAL A 7 -9.97 27.95 -2.52
CA VAL A 7 -8.69 28.67 -2.46
C VAL A 7 -7.67 27.91 -1.61
N VAL A 8 -8.05 27.43 -0.43
CA VAL A 8 -7.15 26.64 0.45
C VAL A 8 -6.72 25.35 -0.25
N CYS A 9 -7.64 24.60 -0.84
CA CYS A 9 -7.31 23.39 -1.60
C CYS A 9 -6.39 23.69 -2.79
N SER A 10 -6.56 24.83 -3.47
CA SER A 10 -5.71 25.22 -4.60
C SER A 10 -4.25 25.51 -4.21
N LEU A 11 -3.97 25.70 -2.92
CA LEU A 11 -2.64 25.93 -2.37
C LEU A 11 -2.01 24.67 -1.74
N SER A 12 -2.73 23.55 -1.73
CA SER A 12 -2.28 22.31 -1.10
C SER A 12 -2.05 21.24 -2.15
N ASP A 13 -0.85 20.68 -2.18
CA ASP A 13 -0.51 19.59 -3.10
C ASP A 13 -1.48 18.40 -2.94
N GLY A 14 -1.87 17.80 -4.08
CA GLY A 14 -2.86 16.71 -4.14
C GLY A 14 -4.33 17.16 -4.13
N PHE A 15 -4.63 18.35 -3.62
CA PHE A 15 -5.97 18.98 -3.63
C PHE A 15 -6.10 20.10 -4.66
N ASP A 16 -4.98 20.48 -5.27
CA ASP A 16 -4.86 21.62 -6.15
C ASP A 16 -5.45 21.35 -7.55
N THR A 17 -5.79 20.12 -7.88
CA THR A 17 -6.43 19.73 -9.15
C THR A 17 -7.83 19.15 -8.91
N LEU A 18 -8.60 18.95 -9.99
CA LEU A 18 -9.87 18.22 -9.91
C LEU A 18 -9.59 16.72 -9.67
N SER A 19 -9.16 16.38 -8.46
CA SER A 19 -8.72 15.04 -8.06
C SER A 19 -9.77 14.33 -7.19
N PHE A 20 -9.57 13.03 -6.96
CA PHE A 20 -10.36 12.29 -5.98
C PHE A 20 -10.37 12.98 -4.61
N HIS A 21 -9.20 13.37 -4.08
CA HIS A 21 -9.08 13.97 -2.75
C HIS A 21 -9.85 15.29 -2.63
N PHE A 22 -9.77 16.16 -3.64
CA PHE A 22 -10.58 17.38 -3.69
C PHE A 22 -12.09 17.05 -3.66
N THR A 23 -12.54 16.11 -4.48
CA THR A 23 -13.97 15.75 -4.57
C THR A 23 -14.48 15.12 -3.27
N MET A 24 -13.68 14.26 -2.63
CA MET A 24 -14.01 13.61 -1.36
C MET A 24 -14.15 14.66 -0.24
N ALA A 25 -13.23 15.62 -0.14
CA ALA A 25 -13.28 16.67 0.87
C ALA A 25 -14.45 17.66 0.64
N LEU A 26 -14.78 17.96 -0.62
CA LEU A 26 -15.87 18.88 -0.98
C LEU A 26 -17.27 18.31 -0.71
N ALA A 27 -17.49 17.02 -0.97
CA ALA A 27 -18.81 16.38 -0.91
C ALA A 27 -19.62 16.62 0.40
N PRO A 28 -19.06 16.43 1.61
CA PRO A 28 -19.80 16.65 2.85
C PRO A 28 -20.14 18.12 3.09
N LEU A 29 -19.21 19.04 2.77
CA LEU A 29 -19.42 20.48 2.88
C LEU A 29 -20.54 20.95 1.95
N LEU A 30 -20.52 20.46 0.70
CA LEU A 30 -21.53 20.76 -0.29
C LEU A 30 -22.90 20.22 0.10
N SER A 31 -22.95 18.97 0.60
CA SER A 31 -24.18 18.33 1.07
C SER A 31 -24.87 19.15 2.18
N MET A 32 -24.11 19.61 3.17
CA MET A 32 -24.63 20.43 4.27
C MET A 32 -25.12 21.80 3.77
N ALA A 33 -24.38 22.45 2.88
CA ALA A 33 -24.76 23.74 2.31
C ALA A 33 -26.05 23.65 1.47
N VAL A 34 -26.15 22.64 0.60
CA VAL A 34 -27.32 22.40 -0.25
C VAL A 34 -28.56 22.10 0.60
N ALA A 35 -28.45 21.23 1.60
CA ALA A 35 -29.55 20.92 2.49
C ALA A 35 -30.03 22.15 3.27
N SER A 36 -29.12 22.94 3.83
CA SER A 36 -29.48 24.14 4.61
C SER A 36 -30.21 25.18 3.76
N ILE A 37 -29.77 25.41 2.52
CA ILE A 37 -30.44 26.30 1.57
C ILE A 37 -31.81 25.72 1.18
N CYS A 38 -31.87 24.42 0.88
CA CYS A 38 -33.12 23.75 0.52
C CYS A 38 -34.18 23.93 1.62
N VAL A 39 -33.84 23.63 2.87
CA VAL A 39 -34.76 23.84 4.01
C VAL A 39 -35.19 25.31 4.11
N SER A 40 -34.29 26.25 3.89
CA SER A 40 -34.59 27.68 3.95
C SER A 40 -35.54 28.14 2.84
N CYS A 41 -35.48 27.53 1.65
CA CYS A 41 -36.42 27.80 0.56
C CYS A 41 -37.81 27.18 0.79
N PHE A 42 -37.88 25.99 1.41
CA PHE A 42 -39.13 25.24 1.59
C PHE A 42 -39.87 25.54 2.90
N ASN A 43 -39.19 25.98 3.97
CA ASN A 43 -39.85 26.37 5.23
C ASN A 43 -40.97 27.43 5.06
N PRO A 44 -40.81 28.48 4.23
CA PRO A 44 -41.89 29.43 3.96
C PRO A 44 -43.12 28.82 3.27
N VAL A 45 -42.98 27.69 2.57
CA VAL A 45 -44.11 27.00 1.93
C VAL A 45 -45.03 26.39 2.98
N LEU A 46 -44.48 25.80 4.05
CA LEU A 46 -45.26 25.34 5.21
C LEU A 46 -46.01 26.50 5.88
N GLN A 47 -45.43 27.70 5.88
CA GLN A 47 -46.06 28.91 6.41
C GLN A 47 -47.05 29.55 5.44
N LYS A 48 -47.36 28.90 4.30
CA LYS A 48 -48.20 29.41 3.21
C LYS A 48 -47.75 30.76 2.63
N LYS A 49 -46.47 31.13 2.79
CA LYS A 49 -45.91 32.39 2.31
C LYS A 49 -45.47 32.30 0.84
N TYR A 50 -45.03 31.13 0.39
CA TYR A 50 -44.57 30.87 -0.98
C TYR A 50 -45.29 29.67 -1.61
N SER A 51 -45.38 29.65 -2.94
CA SER A 51 -45.79 28.46 -3.69
C SER A 51 -44.65 27.43 -3.74
N PHE A 52 -45.01 26.14 -3.86
CA PHE A 52 -44.05 25.06 -4.03
C PHE A 52 -43.13 25.28 -5.24
N SER A 53 -43.67 25.73 -6.38
CA SER A 53 -42.90 25.96 -7.61
C SER A 53 -41.84 27.07 -7.44
N LEU A 54 -42.17 28.14 -6.73
CA LEU A 54 -41.21 29.22 -6.45
C LEU A 54 -40.09 28.75 -5.52
N ALA A 55 -40.44 28.01 -4.46
CA ALA A 55 -39.47 27.42 -3.54
C ALA A 55 -38.54 26.44 -4.25
N LEU A 56 -39.08 25.56 -5.08
CA LEU A 56 -38.33 24.60 -5.89
C LEU A 56 -37.37 25.32 -6.84
N ARG A 57 -37.85 26.30 -7.62
CA ARG A 57 -37.01 27.07 -8.55
C ARG A 57 -35.88 27.79 -7.81
N LYS A 58 -36.17 28.47 -6.70
CA LYS A 58 -35.14 29.13 -5.89
C LYS A 58 -34.12 28.11 -5.39
N SER A 59 -34.57 27.00 -4.80
CA SER A 59 -33.68 25.97 -4.27
C SER A 59 -32.78 25.35 -5.35
N LEU A 60 -33.32 25.08 -6.53
CA LEU A 60 -32.56 24.53 -7.66
C LEU A 60 -31.50 25.50 -8.17
N VAL A 61 -31.82 26.79 -8.31
CA VAL A 61 -30.84 27.81 -8.75
C VAL A 61 -29.67 27.91 -7.77
N HIS A 62 -29.94 27.96 -6.47
CA HIS A 62 -28.88 28.04 -5.47
C HIS A 62 -28.06 26.74 -5.41
N THR A 63 -28.73 25.58 -5.52
CA THR A 63 -28.05 24.28 -5.57
C THR A 63 -27.14 24.17 -6.79
N ALA A 64 -27.63 24.59 -7.96
CA ALA A 64 -26.83 24.64 -9.18
C ALA A 64 -25.61 25.56 -9.01
N PHE A 65 -25.78 26.73 -8.41
CA PHE A 65 -24.64 27.61 -8.12
C PHE A 65 -23.62 26.97 -7.18
N LEU A 66 -24.06 26.35 -6.08
CA LEU A 66 -23.19 25.67 -5.13
C LEU A 66 -22.42 24.49 -5.74
N VAL A 67 -23.05 23.73 -6.65
CA VAL A 67 -22.45 22.57 -7.32
C VAL A 67 -21.55 23.00 -8.48
N LEU A 68 -21.93 24.01 -9.26
CA LEU A 68 -21.19 24.42 -10.44
C LEU A 68 -19.99 25.31 -10.10
N PHE A 69 -20.08 26.12 -9.04
CA PHE A 69 -19.00 27.05 -8.68
C PHE A 69 -17.67 26.33 -8.39
N PRO A 70 -17.57 25.32 -7.50
CA PRO A 70 -16.31 24.62 -7.24
C PRO A 70 -15.79 23.88 -8.47
N LEU A 71 -16.68 23.31 -9.28
CA LEU A 71 -16.33 22.62 -10.53
C LEU A 71 -15.66 23.59 -11.51
N PHE A 72 -16.30 24.71 -11.82
CA PHE A 72 -15.76 25.70 -12.74
C PHE A 72 -14.50 26.37 -12.18
N PHE A 73 -14.43 26.59 -10.87
CA PHE A 73 -13.23 27.11 -10.23
C PHE A 73 -12.03 26.17 -10.47
N MET A 74 -12.19 24.86 -10.25
CA MET A 74 -11.10 23.91 -10.45
C MET A 74 -10.75 23.70 -11.92
N ILE A 75 -11.73 23.75 -12.83
CA ILE A 75 -11.46 23.71 -14.28
C ILE A 75 -10.69 24.97 -14.71
N ALA A 76 -11.09 26.16 -14.25
CA ALA A 76 -10.39 27.40 -14.55
C ALA A 76 -8.96 27.40 -13.98
N LYS A 77 -8.78 26.96 -12.74
CA LYS A 77 -7.45 26.80 -12.13
C LYS A 77 -6.61 25.79 -12.92
N GLY A 78 -7.17 24.66 -13.32
CA GLY A 78 -6.49 23.65 -14.12
C GLY A 78 -6.06 24.19 -15.50
N ALA A 79 -6.89 25.03 -16.13
CA ALA A 79 -6.55 25.69 -17.39
C ALA A 79 -5.40 26.72 -17.25
N VAL A 80 -5.24 27.32 -16.08
CA VAL A 80 -4.12 28.25 -15.77
C VAL A 80 -2.85 27.49 -15.38
N THR A 81 -2.98 26.33 -14.74
CA THR A 81 -1.86 25.55 -14.20
C THR A 81 -1.62 24.30 -15.04
N TYR A 82 -2.31 23.20 -14.73
CA TYR A 82 -2.31 21.97 -15.49
C TYR A 82 -3.53 21.11 -15.12
N PHE A 83 -3.83 20.14 -15.97
CA PHE A 83 -4.74 19.04 -15.67
C PHE A 83 -3.96 17.76 -15.39
N CYS A 84 -4.43 16.95 -14.44
CA CYS A 84 -4.07 15.54 -14.36
C CYS A 84 -4.97 14.75 -15.34
N ASP A 85 -5.76 13.78 -14.89
CA ASP A 85 -6.80 13.16 -15.73
C ASP A 85 -8.16 13.89 -15.54
N LEU A 86 -8.46 14.85 -16.42
CA LEU A 86 -9.69 15.64 -16.35
C LEU A 86 -10.97 14.77 -16.47
N PRO A 87 -11.11 13.85 -17.45
CA PRO A 87 -12.26 12.93 -17.50
C PRO A 87 -12.51 12.19 -16.20
N ARG A 88 -11.46 11.68 -15.56
CA ARG A 88 -11.57 10.97 -14.29
C ARG A 88 -11.94 11.90 -13.14
N GLY A 89 -11.34 13.08 -13.09
CA GLY A 89 -11.71 14.14 -12.13
C GLY A 89 -13.18 14.53 -12.23
N LEU A 90 -13.70 14.69 -13.46
CA LEU A 90 -15.12 14.94 -13.72
C LEU A 90 -16.01 13.78 -13.27
N LEU A 91 -15.58 12.54 -13.54
CA LEU A 91 -16.31 11.35 -13.09
C LEU A 91 -16.37 11.29 -11.55
N PHE A 92 -15.28 11.56 -10.84
CA PHE A 92 -15.28 11.64 -9.39
C PHE A 92 -16.11 12.81 -8.86
N TYR A 93 -16.09 13.96 -9.53
CA TYR A 93 -16.93 15.10 -9.15
C TYR A 93 -18.43 14.80 -9.30
N PHE A 94 -18.78 14.11 -10.39
CA PHE A 94 -20.14 13.63 -10.62
C PHE A 94 -20.53 12.61 -9.55
N MET A 95 -19.75 11.54 -9.41
CA MET A 95 -20.03 10.44 -8.51
C MET A 95 -20.00 10.86 -7.04
N GLY A 96 -19.14 11.80 -6.63
CA GLY A 96 -18.99 12.28 -5.26
C GLY A 96 -19.89 13.49 -4.97
N PRO A 97 -19.37 14.73 -5.06
CA PRO A 97 -20.10 15.96 -4.73
C PRO A 97 -21.48 16.09 -5.37
N SER A 98 -21.63 15.79 -6.67
CA SER A 98 -22.87 16.09 -7.41
C SER A 98 -24.03 15.18 -6.97
N LEU A 99 -23.80 13.87 -6.91
CA LEU A 99 -24.82 12.92 -6.44
C LEU A 99 -25.09 13.05 -4.93
N SER A 100 -24.09 13.43 -4.14
CA SER A 100 -24.28 13.72 -2.71
C SER A 100 -25.13 14.97 -2.48
N ALA A 101 -24.94 16.02 -3.31
CA ALA A 101 -25.77 17.22 -3.31
C ALA A 101 -27.22 16.90 -3.69
N LEU A 102 -27.45 16.06 -4.70
CA LEU A 102 -28.79 15.60 -5.09
C LEU A 102 -29.48 14.83 -3.95
N PHE A 103 -28.76 13.93 -3.29
CA PHE A 103 -29.27 13.20 -2.14
C PHE A 103 -29.61 14.15 -0.98
N ALA A 104 -28.72 15.08 -0.66
CA ALA A 104 -28.95 16.08 0.39
C ALA A 104 -30.15 16.99 0.08
N PHE A 105 -30.28 17.45 -1.18
CA PHE A 105 -31.42 18.23 -1.65
C PHE A 105 -32.74 17.48 -1.48
N SER A 106 -32.80 16.24 -1.98
CA SER A 106 -34.03 15.44 -1.95
C SER A 106 -34.48 15.15 -0.52
N LEU A 107 -33.55 14.74 0.35
CA LEU A 107 -33.81 14.49 1.76
C LEU A 107 -34.24 15.79 2.49
N ALA A 108 -33.56 16.91 2.26
CA ALA A 108 -33.89 18.19 2.89
C ALA A 108 -35.29 18.68 2.47
N MET A 109 -35.65 18.56 1.19
CA MET A 109 -36.98 18.88 0.69
C MET A 109 -38.04 18.00 1.35
N PHE A 110 -37.79 16.68 1.41
CA PHE A 110 -38.67 15.74 2.07
C PHE A 110 -38.88 16.10 3.55
N LEU A 111 -37.82 16.29 4.33
CA LEU A 111 -37.91 16.66 5.76
C LEU A 111 -38.64 17.99 5.98
N SER A 112 -38.42 18.97 5.08
CA SER A 112 -39.10 20.27 5.13
C SER A 112 -40.60 20.16 4.89
N SER A 113 -41.11 19.03 4.38
CA SER A 113 -42.54 18.79 4.26
C SER A 113 -43.18 18.26 5.56
N PHE A 114 -42.38 17.83 6.55
CA PHE A 114 -42.86 17.27 7.82
C PHE A 114 -42.72 18.22 9.00
N THR A 115 -41.62 18.96 9.09
CA THR A 115 -41.28 19.71 10.30
C THR A 115 -40.52 21.00 9.99
N ALA A 116 -40.76 22.04 10.78
CA ALA A 116 -39.97 23.27 10.75
C ALA A 116 -38.54 23.06 11.30
N MET A 117 -38.31 21.97 12.05
CA MET A 117 -37.00 21.56 12.56
C MET A 117 -36.16 20.76 11.54
N ALA A 118 -36.53 20.78 10.25
CA ALA A 118 -35.89 19.98 9.21
C ALA A 118 -34.36 20.15 9.16
N ARG A 119 -33.82 21.33 9.49
CA ARG A 119 -32.37 21.54 9.59
C ARG A 119 -31.71 20.68 10.68
N ALA A 120 -32.31 20.65 11.87
CA ALA A 120 -31.78 19.88 13.00
C ALA A 120 -31.90 18.37 12.74
N VAL A 121 -33.02 17.93 12.16
CA VAL A 121 -33.22 16.53 11.77
C VAL A 121 -32.24 16.12 10.67
N PHE A 122 -32.04 16.96 9.64
CA PHE A 122 -31.05 16.71 8.61
C PHE A 122 -29.63 16.61 9.19
N ALA A 123 -29.23 17.57 10.04
CA ALA A 123 -27.91 17.54 10.69
C ALA A 123 -27.73 16.28 11.55
N SER A 124 -28.78 15.82 12.22
CA SER A 124 -28.77 14.57 12.99
C SER A 124 -28.59 13.35 12.09
N ILE A 125 -29.32 13.26 10.97
CA ILE A 125 -29.17 12.18 9.98
C ILE A 125 -27.78 12.19 9.35
N PHE A 126 -27.26 13.38 9.04
CA PHE A 126 -25.90 13.57 8.54
C PHE A 126 -24.88 13.02 9.54
N LEU A 127 -24.92 13.45 10.80
CA LEU A 127 -23.98 12.97 11.83
C LEU A 127 -24.13 11.48 12.09
N PHE A 128 -25.36 10.96 12.15
CA PHE A 128 -25.62 9.55 12.38
C PHE A 128 -25.11 8.67 11.23
N SER A 129 -25.19 9.12 9.97
CA SER A 129 -24.67 8.34 8.84
C SER A 129 -23.14 8.17 8.89
N PHE A 130 -22.41 9.19 9.34
CA PHE A 130 -20.97 9.07 9.59
C PHE A 130 -20.67 8.22 10.82
N ALA A 131 -21.43 8.37 11.90
CA ALA A 131 -21.28 7.53 13.09
C ALA A 131 -21.54 6.03 12.79
N TYR A 132 -22.52 5.72 11.95
CA TYR A 132 -22.79 4.37 11.47
C TYR A 132 -21.58 3.81 10.69
N ASN A 133 -21.02 4.59 9.76
CA ASN A 133 -19.85 4.16 8.99
C ASN A 133 -18.59 3.99 9.87
N LEU A 134 -18.39 4.86 10.86
CA LEU A 134 -17.33 4.66 11.87
C LEU A 134 -17.56 3.39 12.68
N GLY A 135 -18.81 3.05 12.98
CA GLY A 135 -19.19 1.76 13.56
C GLY A 135 -18.83 0.58 12.64
N GLU A 136 -19.12 0.67 11.34
CA GLU A 136 -18.71 -0.37 10.38
C GLU A 136 -17.18 -0.52 10.33
N LEU A 137 -16.42 0.58 10.29
CA LEU A 137 -14.96 0.55 10.35
C LEU A 137 -14.41 -0.06 11.64
N TYR A 138 -15.10 0.14 12.76
CA TYR A 138 -14.66 -0.37 14.05
C TYR A 138 -14.98 -1.88 14.20
N PHE A 139 -16.21 -2.29 13.88
CA PHE A 139 -16.69 -3.65 14.17
C PHE A 139 -16.51 -4.66 13.03
N THR A 140 -16.28 -4.21 11.79
CA THR A 140 -16.11 -5.12 10.64
C THR A 140 -14.66 -5.11 10.17
N PRO A 141 -14.19 -6.15 9.45
CA PRO A 141 -12.84 -6.16 8.89
C PRO A 141 -12.55 -5.05 7.88
N ALA A 142 -13.57 -4.56 7.16
CA ALA A 142 -13.39 -3.56 6.11
C ALA A 142 -12.87 -2.22 6.67
N ILE A 143 -11.98 -1.57 5.91
CA ILE A 143 -11.50 -0.21 6.18
C ILE A 143 -12.06 0.83 5.20
N PHE A 144 -12.85 0.40 4.20
CA PHE A 144 -13.57 1.29 3.30
C PHE A 144 -15.02 1.48 3.76
N PHE A 145 -15.65 2.57 3.32
CA PHE A 145 -17.11 2.70 3.44
C PHE A 145 -17.67 3.61 2.36
N TYR A 146 -18.98 3.51 2.16
CA TYR A 146 -19.73 4.41 1.30
C TYR A 146 -20.70 5.25 2.15
N ASN A 147 -20.82 6.54 1.85
CA ASN A 147 -21.72 7.43 2.59
C ASN A 147 -22.53 8.30 1.61
N PRO A 148 -23.83 8.52 1.82
CA PRO A 148 -24.63 9.32 0.90
C PRO A 148 -24.12 10.76 0.73
N PHE A 149 -23.48 11.32 1.76
CA PHE A 149 -22.98 12.70 1.80
C PHE A 149 -21.48 12.84 1.50
N LEU A 150 -20.72 11.75 1.49
CA LEU A 150 -19.28 11.71 1.13
C LEU A 150 -19.05 11.11 -0.26
N GLY A 151 -19.79 10.05 -0.59
CA GLY A 151 -19.51 9.14 -1.68
C GLY A 151 -18.78 7.91 -1.22
N TYR A 152 -17.46 7.92 -1.35
CA TYR A 152 -16.59 6.78 -1.10
C TYR A 152 -15.41 7.21 -0.23
N TYR A 153 -15.16 6.45 0.84
CA TYR A 153 -13.93 6.52 1.62
C TYR A 153 -13.11 5.26 1.32
N PRO A 154 -11.90 5.40 0.73
CA PRO A 154 -11.16 4.26 0.22
C PRO A 154 -10.41 3.46 1.28
N GLY A 155 -10.34 3.94 2.53
CA GLY A 155 -9.53 3.31 3.56
C GLY A 155 -8.21 4.01 3.76
N ALA A 156 -7.10 3.30 3.54
CA ALA A 156 -5.77 3.86 3.71
C ALA A 156 -5.55 5.02 2.71
N ILE A 157 -5.22 6.20 3.24
CA ILE A 157 -5.02 7.42 2.43
C ILE A 157 -3.85 7.26 1.43
N TYR A 158 -2.97 6.28 1.67
CA TYR A 158 -1.81 5.96 0.84
C TYR A 158 -2.13 5.07 -0.38
N ASP A 159 -3.35 4.52 -0.49
CA ASP A 159 -3.76 3.83 -1.71
C ASP A 159 -3.96 4.86 -2.82
N VAL A 160 -3.13 4.77 -3.86
CA VAL A 160 -3.07 5.72 -4.97
C VAL A 160 -3.86 5.24 -6.19
N ALA A 161 -4.28 3.97 -6.26
CA ALA A 161 -4.99 3.43 -7.43
C ALA A 161 -6.52 3.43 -7.21
N LEU A 162 -7.08 4.64 -7.07
CA LEU A 162 -8.50 4.82 -6.71
C LEU A 162 -9.42 4.77 -7.92
N GLU A 163 -10.34 3.81 -8.02
CA GLU A 163 -11.23 3.64 -9.18
C GLU A 163 -12.71 3.84 -8.81
N VAL A 164 -13.53 4.26 -9.79
CA VAL A 164 -14.98 4.21 -9.65
C VAL A 164 -15.43 2.77 -9.91
N SER A 165 -15.42 1.97 -8.85
CA SER A 165 -15.74 0.55 -8.90
C SER A 165 -17.23 0.29 -9.20
N PRO A 166 -17.59 -0.92 -9.68
CA PRO A 166 -18.99 -1.35 -9.79
C PRO A 166 -19.77 -1.20 -8.47
N ALA A 167 -19.10 -1.42 -7.33
CA ALA A 167 -19.70 -1.19 -6.01
C ALA A 167 -20.08 0.28 -5.79
N TYR A 168 -19.26 1.23 -6.24
CA TYR A 168 -19.60 2.64 -6.14
C TYR A 168 -20.81 3.00 -7.02
N TRP A 169 -20.90 2.44 -8.22
CA TRP A 169 -22.08 2.57 -9.07
C TRP A 169 -23.34 1.99 -8.42
N ALA A 170 -23.26 0.78 -7.87
CA ALA A 170 -24.37 0.15 -7.15
C ALA A 170 -24.83 0.99 -5.95
N PHE A 171 -23.88 1.52 -5.17
CA PHE A 171 -24.17 2.43 -4.06
C PHE A 171 -24.87 3.71 -4.51
N ARG A 172 -24.44 4.31 -5.63
CA ARG A 172 -25.09 5.49 -6.19
C ARG A 172 -26.46 5.19 -6.78
N GLY A 173 -26.65 4.00 -7.36
CA GLY A 173 -27.98 3.48 -7.71
C GLY A 173 -28.92 3.43 -6.50
N PHE A 174 -28.44 2.91 -5.37
CA PHE A 174 -29.19 2.92 -4.11
C PHE A 174 -29.52 4.34 -3.63
N CYS A 175 -28.56 5.27 -3.67
CA CYS A 175 -28.79 6.67 -3.30
C CYS A 175 -29.81 7.36 -4.22
N LEU A 176 -29.78 7.07 -5.52
CA LEU A 176 -30.72 7.63 -6.51
C LEU A 176 -32.14 7.09 -6.31
N LEU A 177 -32.28 5.81 -5.97
CA LEU A 177 -33.56 5.20 -5.62
C LEU A 177 -34.19 5.91 -4.41
N LEU A 178 -33.40 6.10 -3.34
CA LEU A 178 -33.84 6.84 -2.15
C LEU A 178 -34.18 8.30 -2.48
N SER A 179 -33.32 8.97 -3.25
CA SER A 179 -33.53 10.38 -3.65
C SER A 179 -34.83 10.55 -4.44
N SER A 180 -35.11 9.63 -5.37
CA SER A 180 -36.36 9.61 -6.14
C SER A 180 -37.58 9.45 -5.23
N GLY A 181 -37.49 8.55 -4.25
CA GLY A 181 -38.52 8.40 -3.22
C GLY A 181 -38.73 9.69 -2.42
N PHE A 182 -37.67 10.29 -1.87
CA PHE A 182 -37.76 11.54 -1.12
C PHE A 182 -38.37 12.69 -1.94
N LEU A 183 -37.95 12.83 -3.20
CA LEU A 183 -38.51 13.84 -4.11
C LEU A 183 -40.00 13.62 -4.35
N PHE A 184 -40.38 12.39 -4.69
CA PHE A 184 -41.76 12.01 -4.97
C PHE A 184 -42.67 12.26 -3.77
N PHE A 185 -42.30 11.76 -2.59
CA PHE A 185 -43.13 11.93 -1.39
C PHE A 185 -43.16 13.37 -0.88
N GLY A 186 -42.02 14.09 -0.97
CA GLY A 186 -41.98 15.52 -0.67
C GLY A 186 -42.94 16.30 -1.56
N TYR A 187 -42.95 16.02 -2.87
CA TYR A 187 -43.88 16.63 -3.82
C TYR A 187 -45.35 16.36 -3.47
N LEU A 188 -45.74 15.10 -3.23
CA LEU A 188 -47.13 14.76 -2.90
C LEU A 188 -47.61 15.45 -1.62
N ARG A 189 -46.71 15.58 -0.63
CA ARG A 189 -47.04 16.18 0.66
C ARG A 189 -47.21 17.69 0.57
N PHE A 190 -46.34 18.39 -0.15
CA PHE A 190 -46.50 19.83 -0.39
C PHE A 190 -47.73 20.17 -1.23
N ASN A 191 -48.21 19.26 -2.07
CA ASN A 191 -49.39 19.47 -2.92
C ASN A 191 -50.66 18.76 -2.40
N HIS A 192 -50.64 18.23 -1.17
CA HIS A 192 -51.77 17.60 -0.48
C HIS A 192 -52.44 16.40 -1.22
N PHE A 193 -51.73 15.68 -2.09
CA PHE A 193 -52.26 14.55 -2.88
C PHE A 193 -52.24 13.20 -2.14
N LEU A 194 -52.43 13.16 -0.82
CA LEU A 194 -52.15 11.96 0.00
C LEU A 194 -53.11 10.76 -0.15
N GLY A 195 -54.28 10.91 -0.80
CA GLY A 195 -55.39 9.95 -0.74
C GLY A 195 -55.17 8.54 -1.33
N ARG A 196 -54.08 8.30 -2.09
CA ARG A 196 -53.72 6.98 -2.66
C ARG A 196 -52.25 6.58 -2.45
N THR A 197 -51.58 7.23 -1.50
CA THR A 197 -50.12 7.13 -1.31
C THR A 197 -49.55 5.87 -0.64
N PRO A 198 -50.25 5.08 0.21
CA PRO A 198 -49.63 3.93 0.93
C PRO A 198 -49.13 2.80 0.01
N LEU A 199 -49.78 2.56 -1.13
CA LEU A 199 -49.37 1.53 -2.11
C LEU A 199 -48.03 1.86 -2.80
N LEU A 200 -47.65 3.13 -2.90
CA LEU A 200 -46.39 3.55 -3.52
C LEU A 200 -45.21 3.55 -2.53
N TYR A 201 -45.48 3.72 -1.23
CA TYR A 201 -44.49 3.41 -0.17
C TYR A 201 -44.06 1.94 -0.22
N ALA A 202 -44.96 1.04 -0.64
CA ALA A 202 -44.69 -0.38 -0.79
C ALA A 202 -43.69 -0.71 -1.93
N GLY A 203 -43.36 0.22 -2.82
CA GLY A 203 -42.34 0.01 -3.85
C GLY A 203 -40.95 0.48 -3.43
N PHE A 204 -40.82 1.76 -3.04
CA PHE A 204 -39.51 2.39 -2.78
C PHE A 204 -38.82 1.86 -1.52
N LEU A 205 -39.55 1.72 -0.41
CA LEU A 205 -38.96 1.32 0.86
C LEU A 205 -38.48 -0.14 0.82
N PRO A 206 -39.28 -1.13 0.34
CA PRO A 206 -38.80 -2.50 0.20
C PRO A 206 -37.63 -2.61 -0.78
N SER A 207 -37.67 -1.90 -1.91
CA SER A 207 -36.56 -1.90 -2.88
C SER A 207 -35.27 -1.36 -2.26
N ALA A 208 -35.34 -0.26 -1.51
CA ALA A 208 -34.19 0.31 -0.81
C ALA A 208 -33.67 -0.65 0.28
N LEU A 209 -34.56 -1.28 1.05
CA LEU A 209 -34.18 -2.26 2.07
C LEU A 209 -33.52 -3.51 1.44
N ILE A 210 -34.05 -4.00 0.32
CA ILE A 210 -33.45 -5.12 -0.43
C ILE A 210 -32.06 -4.74 -0.93
N MET A 211 -31.89 -3.58 -1.58
CA MET A 211 -30.57 -3.12 -2.04
C MET A 211 -29.59 -2.94 -0.88
N PHE A 212 -30.04 -2.39 0.24
CA PHE A 212 -29.23 -2.21 1.44
C PHE A 212 -28.79 -3.56 2.05
N ALA A 213 -29.69 -4.55 2.06
CA ALA A 213 -29.39 -5.90 2.52
C ALA A 213 -28.43 -6.64 1.56
N MET A 214 -28.54 -6.39 0.24
CA MET A 214 -27.61 -6.89 -0.77
C MET A 214 -26.28 -6.13 -0.82
N GLY A 215 -26.11 -5.07 -0.01
CA GLY A 215 -24.92 -4.22 0.00
C GLY A 215 -23.59 -4.98 0.10
N PRO A 216 -23.46 -6.01 0.97
CA PRO A 216 -22.29 -6.87 1.02
C PRO A 216 -21.98 -7.58 -0.30
N SER A 217 -22.98 -8.16 -0.96
CA SER A 217 -22.81 -8.86 -2.24
C SER A 217 -22.48 -7.88 -3.37
N LEU A 218 -23.11 -6.70 -3.35
CA LEU A 218 -22.86 -5.59 -4.29
C LEU A 218 -21.52 -4.88 -4.02
N GLY A 219 -20.84 -5.19 -2.91
CA GLY A 219 -19.51 -4.69 -2.58
C GLY A 219 -19.46 -3.28 -1.99
N PHE A 220 -20.59 -2.64 -1.69
CA PHE A 220 -20.60 -1.31 -1.08
C PHE A 220 -20.76 -1.32 0.45
N ARG A 221 -20.78 -2.50 1.07
CA ARG A 221 -20.69 -2.67 2.52
C ARG A 221 -19.69 -3.77 2.85
N GLY A 222 -18.85 -3.54 3.85
CA GLY A 222 -17.97 -4.56 4.40
C GLY A 222 -18.77 -5.70 5.04
N SER A 223 -18.26 -6.93 4.96
CA SER A 223 -18.92 -8.09 5.56
C SER A 223 -17.91 -9.17 5.91
N GLU A 224 -17.81 -9.47 7.21
CA GLU A 224 -17.01 -10.59 7.70
C GLU A 224 -17.51 -11.91 7.13
N SER A 225 -18.82 -12.14 7.06
CA SER A 225 -19.38 -13.36 6.47
C SER A 225 -18.99 -13.56 5.01
N ARG A 226 -18.81 -12.48 4.24
CA ARG A 226 -18.32 -12.56 2.86
C ARG A 226 -16.84 -12.93 2.82
N ILE A 227 -16.03 -12.34 3.70
CA ILE A 227 -14.61 -12.70 3.83
C ILE A 227 -14.49 -14.19 4.20
N LEU A 228 -15.24 -14.65 5.19
CA LEU A 228 -15.23 -16.05 5.62
C LEU A 228 -15.77 -17.02 4.56
N ALA A 229 -16.61 -16.55 3.63
CA ALA A 229 -17.11 -17.36 2.52
C ALA A 229 -16.11 -17.46 1.36
N GLU A 230 -15.29 -16.43 1.12
CA GLU A 230 -14.23 -16.46 0.10
C GLU A 230 -12.90 -17.03 0.65
N LEU A 231 -12.66 -16.91 1.96
CA LEU A 231 -11.52 -17.49 2.70
C LEU A 231 -12.03 -18.66 3.56
N ASP A 232 -12.55 -19.68 2.88
CA ASP A 232 -13.27 -20.81 3.47
C ASP A 232 -12.37 -21.88 4.10
N HIS A 233 -11.07 -21.86 3.80
CA HIS A 233 -10.09 -22.78 4.38
C HIS A 233 -9.50 -22.23 5.67
N VAL A 234 -9.15 -23.16 6.58
CA VAL A 234 -8.68 -22.82 7.94
C VAL A 234 -7.55 -23.73 8.35
N LEU A 235 -6.46 -23.14 8.80
CA LEU A 235 -5.42 -23.81 9.58
C LEU A 235 -5.24 -23.06 10.89
N ALA A 236 -5.12 -23.79 12.00
CA ALA A 236 -5.06 -23.17 13.32
C ALA A 236 -4.19 -23.98 14.29
N ASP A 237 -3.62 -23.27 15.25
CA ASP A 237 -2.98 -23.79 16.43
C ASP A 237 -3.35 -22.92 17.66
N PRO A 238 -2.77 -23.13 18.86
CA PRO A 238 -3.11 -22.34 20.04
C PRO A 238 -2.80 -20.83 19.95
N TYR A 239 -1.96 -20.41 19.01
CA TYR A 239 -1.46 -19.04 18.90
C TYR A 239 -2.02 -18.29 17.69
N CYS A 240 -2.29 -19.00 16.60
CA CYS A 240 -2.73 -18.40 15.34
C CYS A 240 -3.86 -19.20 14.66
N ILE A 241 -4.74 -18.47 13.98
CA ILE A 241 -5.79 -19.00 13.12
C ILE A 241 -5.65 -18.34 11.75
N ILE A 242 -5.21 -19.08 10.73
CA ILE A 242 -5.12 -18.60 9.36
C ILE A 242 -6.38 -19.00 8.60
N ARG A 243 -7.08 -18.01 8.06
CA ARG A 243 -8.19 -18.14 7.09
C ARG A 243 -7.65 -17.79 5.70
N TYR A 244 -7.83 -18.65 4.71
CA TYR A 244 -7.21 -18.47 3.40
C TYR A 244 -8.08 -18.98 2.23
N ASP A 245 -7.75 -18.53 1.03
CA ASP A 245 -8.39 -18.95 -0.22
C ASP A 245 -7.92 -20.36 -0.62
N GLY A 246 -8.85 -21.23 -1.00
CA GLY A 246 -8.57 -22.61 -1.39
C GLY A 246 -7.66 -22.78 -2.61
N SER A 247 -7.40 -21.71 -3.39
CA SER A 247 -6.43 -21.75 -4.49
C SER A 247 -4.97 -21.71 -4.03
N MET A 248 -4.70 -21.42 -2.75
CA MET A 248 -3.34 -21.29 -2.23
C MET A 248 -2.71 -22.65 -1.91
N ASN A 249 -1.37 -22.71 -1.95
CA ASN A 249 -0.62 -23.93 -1.66
C ASN A 249 -0.63 -24.23 -0.15
N ASP A 250 -1.31 -25.31 0.26
CA ASP A 250 -1.40 -25.77 1.66
C ASP A 250 -0.05 -25.91 2.36
N LYS A 251 1.03 -26.31 1.66
CA LYS A 251 2.37 -26.42 2.27
C LYS A 251 2.88 -25.05 2.69
N LEU A 252 2.70 -24.04 1.83
CA LEU A 252 3.07 -22.66 2.12
C LEU A 252 2.27 -22.12 3.31
N VAL A 253 0.94 -22.35 3.33
CA VAL A 253 0.09 -21.87 4.43
C VAL A 253 0.45 -22.53 5.77
N ARG A 254 0.87 -23.81 5.77
CA ARG A 254 1.40 -24.47 6.98
C ARG A 254 2.68 -23.81 7.50
N LEU A 255 3.61 -23.45 6.60
CA LEU A 255 4.81 -22.71 6.99
C LEU A 255 4.44 -21.32 7.55
N LEU A 256 3.47 -20.63 6.93
CA LEU A 256 2.97 -19.35 7.45
C LEU A 256 2.31 -19.49 8.83
N LEU A 257 1.64 -20.61 9.11
CA LEU A 257 1.11 -20.89 10.46
C LEU A 257 2.24 -21.06 11.47
N GLU A 258 3.28 -21.82 11.14
CA GLU A 258 4.47 -22.00 11.99
C GLU A 258 5.12 -20.64 12.32
N GLU A 259 5.27 -19.77 11.31
CA GLU A 259 5.85 -18.43 11.45
C GLU A 259 4.95 -17.49 12.24
N CYS A 260 3.64 -17.49 11.99
CA CYS A 260 2.68 -16.71 12.78
C CYS A 260 2.78 -17.06 14.27
N SER A 261 2.79 -18.36 14.58
CA SER A 261 2.84 -18.85 15.95
C SER A 261 4.17 -18.54 16.63
N TYR A 262 5.27 -18.61 15.89
CA TYR A 262 6.56 -18.15 16.38
C TYR A 262 6.55 -16.64 16.66
N ALA A 263 6.14 -15.82 15.69
CA ALA A 263 6.09 -14.37 15.82
C ALA A 263 5.18 -13.92 16.97
N HIS A 264 4.03 -14.57 17.18
CA HIS A 264 3.13 -14.26 18.29
C HIS A 264 3.80 -14.57 19.65
N LYS A 265 4.48 -15.72 19.80
CA LYS A 265 5.20 -16.04 21.04
C LYS A 265 6.33 -15.04 21.30
N GLN A 266 7.15 -14.76 20.30
CA GLN A 266 8.29 -13.86 20.45
C GLN A 266 7.84 -12.42 20.74
N SER A 267 6.79 -11.93 20.06
CA SER A 267 6.26 -10.60 20.32
C SER A 267 5.63 -10.50 21.70
N ALA A 268 4.96 -11.55 22.18
CA ALA A 268 4.42 -11.57 23.55
C ALA A 268 5.54 -11.46 24.60
N LEU A 269 6.66 -12.17 24.39
CA LEU A 269 7.86 -12.04 25.23
C LEU A 269 8.47 -10.64 25.14
N PHE A 270 8.69 -10.13 23.93
CA PHE A 270 9.27 -8.82 23.67
C PHE A 270 8.44 -7.68 24.30
N PHE A 271 7.11 -7.77 24.23
CA PHE A 271 6.23 -6.78 24.83
C PHE A 271 5.89 -7.03 26.31
N GLY A 272 6.27 -8.18 26.87
CA GLY A 272 5.93 -8.56 28.24
C GLY A 272 4.44 -8.70 28.47
N VAL A 273 3.73 -9.34 27.54
CA VAL A 273 2.28 -9.60 27.60
C VAL A 273 2.01 -11.10 27.44
N GLU A 274 0.80 -11.53 27.80
CA GLU A 274 0.40 -12.93 27.63
C GLU A 274 0.24 -13.28 26.13
N SER A 275 0.56 -14.52 25.76
CA SER A 275 0.42 -15.07 24.40
C SER A 275 -1.00 -15.57 24.08
N ALA A 276 -2.02 -14.97 24.70
CA ALA A 276 -3.43 -15.27 24.49
C ALA A 276 -4.25 -13.97 24.37
N PRO A 277 -5.40 -13.97 23.66
CA PRO A 277 -5.96 -15.06 22.84
C PRO A 277 -5.18 -15.30 21.53
N PRO A 278 -5.48 -16.34 20.73
CA PRO A 278 -4.91 -16.50 19.40
C PRO A 278 -5.24 -15.32 18.47
N ILE A 279 -4.40 -15.09 17.47
CA ILE A 279 -4.59 -14.05 16.45
C ILE A 279 -5.23 -14.66 15.21
N VAL A 280 -6.19 -13.95 14.61
CA VAL A 280 -6.81 -14.36 13.36
C VAL A 280 -6.11 -13.66 12.20
N VAL A 281 -5.50 -14.43 11.30
CA VAL A 281 -4.87 -13.94 10.08
C VAL A 281 -5.77 -14.28 8.89
N PHE A 282 -6.21 -13.26 8.17
CA PHE A 282 -6.88 -13.40 6.88
C PHE A 282 -5.83 -13.28 5.78
N LEU A 283 -5.49 -14.42 5.18
CA LEU A 283 -4.50 -14.55 4.11
C LEU A 283 -5.22 -14.56 2.76
N TYR A 284 -5.12 -13.45 2.04
CA TYR A 284 -5.70 -13.28 0.70
C TYR A 284 -4.72 -13.82 -0.35
N LYS A 285 -5.26 -14.37 -1.45
CA LYS A 285 -4.42 -14.91 -2.54
C LYS A 285 -3.64 -13.82 -3.29
N ASP A 286 -4.20 -12.62 -3.36
CA ASP A 286 -3.64 -11.46 -4.05
C ASP A 286 -4.21 -10.14 -3.48
N ASP A 287 -3.57 -9.03 -3.84
CA ASP A 287 -3.97 -7.69 -3.41
C ASP A 287 -5.37 -7.29 -3.92
N GLU A 288 -5.84 -7.85 -5.04
CA GLU A 288 -7.16 -7.52 -5.59
C GLU A 288 -8.29 -8.17 -4.79
N GLN A 289 -8.10 -9.40 -4.32
CA GLN A 289 -9.01 -10.05 -3.40
C GLN A 289 -9.07 -9.28 -2.07
N LYS A 290 -7.92 -8.90 -1.52
CA LYS A 290 -7.84 -8.06 -0.30
C LYS A 290 -8.54 -6.72 -0.50
N ALA A 291 -8.27 -6.01 -1.59
CA ALA A 291 -8.90 -4.73 -1.92
C ALA A 291 -10.42 -4.85 -2.05
N ARG A 292 -10.92 -5.87 -2.77
CA ARG A 292 -12.36 -6.10 -2.98
C ARG A 292 -13.09 -6.39 -1.67
N LEU A 293 -12.46 -7.15 -0.79
CA LEU A 293 -13.10 -7.66 0.43
C LEU A 293 -12.98 -6.71 1.62
N MET A 294 -11.86 -5.97 1.73
CA MET A 294 -11.55 -5.19 2.92
C MET A 294 -11.11 -3.74 2.65
N GLY A 295 -10.72 -3.38 1.41
CA GLY A 295 -10.39 -2.00 1.01
C GLY A 295 -8.96 -1.54 1.26
N ALA A 296 -8.01 -2.46 1.39
CA ALA A 296 -6.58 -2.16 1.45
C ALA A 296 -5.88 -2.93 0.34
N ARG A 297 -5.56 -2.28 -0.78
CA ARG A 297 -4.88 -2.97 -1.89
C ARG A 297 -3.39 -3.10 -1.63
N ASP A 298 -2.73 -1.95 -1.56
CA ASP A 298 -1.26 -1.87 -1.56
C ASP A 298 -0.66 -1.81 -0.15
N VAL A 299 -1.46 -2.07 0.88
CA VAL A 299 -1.04 -2.05 2.28
C VAL A 299 -1.57 -3.27 3.03
N GLU A 300 -0.82 -3.74 4.00
CA GLU A 300 -1.28 -4.73 4.97
C GLU A 300 -1.92 -4.02 6.16
N VAL A 301 -2.86 -4.70 6.83
CA VAL A 301 -3.69 -4.07 7.85
C VAL A 301 -3.84 -4.96 9.06
N SER A 302 -3.45 -4.41 10.20
CA SER A 302 -3.77 -4.96 11.52
C SER A 302 -4.92 -4.21 12.20
N LYS A 303 -5.81 -4.95 12.84
CA LYS A 303 -6.89 -4.40 13.70
C LYS A 303 -6.72 -4.93 15.12
N PRO A 304 -5.83 -4.34 15.94
CA PRO A 304 -5.50 -4.85 17.27
C PRO A 304 -6.70 -5.02 18.20
N TRP A 305 -7.72 -4.16 18.07
CA TRP A 305 -8.95 -4.24 18.85
C TRP A 305 -9.83 -5.44 18.49
N LEU A 306 -9.72 -5.99 17.27
CA LEU A 306 -10.39 -7.21 16.84
C LEU A 306 -9.49 -8.46 16.94
N GLY A 307 -8.18 -8.30 17.17
CA GLY A 307 -7.23 -9.41 17.14
C GLY A 307 -7.00 -9.97 15.74
N GLN A 308 -7.10 -9.13 14.71
CA GLN A 308 -7.10 -9.53 13.30
C GLN A 308 -5.89 -8.94 12.56
N VAL A 309 -5.31 -9.74 11.66
CA VAL A 309 -4.32 -9.34 10.65
C VAL A 309 -4.87 -9.67 9.27
N HIS A 310 -4.72 -8.74 8.33
CA HIS A 310 -5.15 -8.88 6.94
C HIS A 310 -3.93 -8.74 6.04
N ILE A 311 -3.55 -9.83 5.36
CA ILE A 311 -2.33 -9.89 4.56
C ILE A 311 -2.53 -10.54 3.19
N ALA A 312 -1.88 -10.03 2.15
CA ALA A 312 -1.77 -10.68 0.85
C ALA A 312 -0.31 -11.02 0.51
N GLN A 313 -0.09 -12.08 -0.29
CA GLN A 313 1.20 -12.41 -0.91
C GLN A 313 2.43 -12.38 0.02
N VAL A 314 2.37 -13.06 1.16
CA VAL A 314 3.47 -13.13 2.13
C VAL A 314 4.24 -14.45 2.06
N ALA A 315 5.58 -14.37 2.11
CA ALA A 315 6.44 -15.53 2.26
C ALA A 315 6.81 -15.75 3.74
N PRO A 316 6.92 -17.00 4.24
CA PRO A 316 7.27 -17.35 5.62
C PRO A 316 8.41 -16.56 6.28
N HIS A 317 9.43 -16.14 5.53
CA HIS A 317 10.59 -15.44 6.07
C HIS A 317 10.47 -13.92 6.10
N GLN A 318 9.43 -13.35 5.47
CA GLN A 318 9.30 -11.91 5.37
C GLN A 318 8.86 -11.32 6.71
N LYS A 319 9.51 -10.23 7.11
CA LYS A 319 9.15 -9.46 8.29
C LYS A 319 7.70 -8.98 8.32
N THR A 320 7.05 -8.84 7.17
CA THR A 320 5.69 -8.30 7.06
C THR A 320 4.71 -9.04 7.97
N LEU A 321 4.71 -10.38 7.99
CA LEU A 321 3.83 -11.12 8.89
C LEU A 321 4.17 -10.85 10.36
N ALA A 322 5.45 -10.88 10.72
CA ALA A 322 5.89 -10.60 12.09
C ALA A 322 5.56 -9.17 12.54
N HIS A 323 5.66 -8.19 11.64
CA HIS A 323 5.32 -6.78 11.83
C HIS A 323 3.82 -6.62 12.12
N GLU A 324 2.95 -7.21 11.29
CA GLU A 324 1.51 -7.14 11.50
C GLU A 324 1.07 -7.85 12.79
N ILE A 325 1.66 -9.01 13.09
CA ILE A 325 1.43 -9.72 14.36
C ILE A 325 1.83 -8.84 15.55
N ALA A 326 2.93 -8.09 15.44
CA ALA A 326 3.40 -7.21 16.50
C ALA A 326 2.39 -6.10 16.81
N HIS A 327 1.70 -5.52 15.82
CA HIS A 327 0.65 -4.54 16.07
C HIS A 327 -0.47 -5.10 16.96
N VAL A 328 -0.92 -6.32 16.66
CA VAL A 328 -2.01 -6.95 17.42
C VAL A 328 -1.56 -7.29 18.85
N VAL A 329 -0.36 -7.83 19.02
CA VAL A 329 0.17 -8.22 20.34
C VAL A 329 0.50 -6.98 21.17
N ALA A 330 1.14 -5.97 20.60
CA ALA A 330 1.44 -4.71 21.27
C ALA A 330 0.15 -4.00 21.73
N GLY A 331 -0.96 -4.17 21.01
CA GLY A 331 -2.26 -3.62 21.42
C GLY A 331 -2.74 -4.13 22.77
N ARG A 332 -2.25 -5.28 23.26
CA ARG A 332 -2.55 -5.80 24.61
C ARG A 332 -1.95 -4.95 25.74
N LEU A 333 -0.96 -4.12 25.45
CA LEU A 333 -0.42 -3.14 26.40
C LEU A 333 -1.39 -1.99 26.68
N LEU A 334 -2.39 -1.81 25.84
CA LEU A 334 -3.17 -0.59 25.74
C LEU A 334 -4.64 -0.84 26.09
N SER A 335 -5.20 0.03 26.93
CA SER A 335 -6.59 -0.06 27.39
C SER A 335 -7.57 0.80 26.59
N ASN A 336 -7.09 1.55 25.59
CA ASN A 336 -7.96 2.39 24.76
C ASN A 336 -8.76 1.54 23.74
N PRO A 337 -9.92 2.02 23.25
CA PRO A 337 -10.81 1.23 22.40
C PRO A 337 -10.20 0.72 21.10
N LEU A 338 -9.21 1.43 20.55
CA LEU A 338 -8.50 1.02 19.33
C LEU A 338 -7.27 0.16 19.62
N LYS A 339 -6.87 0.00 20.89
CA LYS A 339 -5.66 -0.73 21.28
C LYS A 339 -4.41 -0.32 20.47
N ILE A 340 -4.28 0.97 20.17
CA ILE A 340 -3.11 1.56 19.50
C ILE A 340 -2.59 2.76 20.27
N PRO A 341 -1.30 3.13 20.15
CA PRO A 341 -0.78 4.34 20.78
C PRO A 341 -1.53 5.60 20.34
N LEU A 342 -1.90 6.45 21.29
CA LEU A 342 -2.65 7.69 21.05
C LEU A 342 -1.88 8.92 21.56
N ARG A 343 -1.78 9.96 20.74
CA ARG A 343 -1.44 11.33 21.16
C ARG A 343 -2.67 12.03 21.72
N PHE A 344 -2.46 12.77 22.80
CA PHE A 344 -3.51 13.51 23.52
C PHE A 344 -4.71 12.66 23.96
N GLY A 345 -4.58 11.33 23.96
CA GLY A 345 -5.62 10.38 24.34
C GLY A 345 -6.66 10.04 23.25
N PHE A 346 -6.59 10.63 22.05
CA PHE A 346 -7.60 10.37 21.00
C PHE A 346 -7.07 10.41 19.55
N VAL A 347 -5.87 10.93 19.28
CA VAL A 347 -5.29 10.95 17.93
C VAL A 347 -4.31 9.79 17.79
N PRO A 348 -4.44 8.88 16.79
CA PRO A 348 -3.44 7.83 16.56
C PRO A 348 -2.02 8.38 16.40
N ASP A 349 -1.07 7.83 17.16
CA ASP A 349 0.35 8.16 17.05
C ASP A 349 1.03 7.23 16.04
N MET A 350 0.81 7.45 14.75
CA MET A 350 1.26 6.51 13.70
C MET A 350 2.76 6.22 13.73
N ALA A 351 3.58 7.21 14.08
CA ALA A 351 5.02 7.04 14.27
C ALA A 351 5.36 5.99 15.35
N LEU A 352 4.57 5.97 16.44
CA LEU A 352 4.73 5.00 17.52
C LEU A 352 4.05 3.66 17.18
N VAL A 353 2.90 3.68 16.50
CA VAL A 353 2.21 2.47 16.00
C VAL A 353 3.17 1.64 15.15
N GLU A 354 3.75 2.24 14.12
CA GLU A 354 4.64 1.58 13.15
C GLU A 354 6.00 1.28 13.76
N GLY A 355 6.56 2.22 14.52
CA GLY A 355 7.86 2.01 15.17
C GLY A 355 7.87 0.85 16.16
N ILE A 356 6.77 0.58 16.89
CA ILE A 356 6.70 -0.57 17.80
C ILE A 356 6.79 -1.89 17.04
N ALA A 357 6.12 -1.99 15.89
CA ALA A 357 6.14 -3.19 15.08
C ALA A 357 7.52 -3.43 14.45
N VAL A 358 8.17 -2.38 13.93
CA VAL A 358 9.56 -2.44 13.42
C VAL A 358 10.56 -2.81 14.52
N ALA A 359 10.39 -2.27 15.73
CA ALA A 359 11.28 -2.57 16.85
C ALA A 359 11.29 -4.07 17.20
N PHE A 360 10.15 -4.74 17.03
CA PHE A 360 10.05 -6.20 17.14
C PHE A 360 10.57 -6.91 15.89
N ALA A 361 10.01 -6.60 14.70
CA ALA A 361 10.36 -7.21 13.41
C ALA A 361 11.68 -6.62 12.84
N PHE A 362 12.74 -6.70 13.64
CA PHE A 362 13.92 -5.85 13.50
C PHE A 362 14.99 -6.44 12.57
N TYR A 363 15.23 -7.75 12.59
CA TYR A 363 16.30 -8.41 11.84
C TYR A 363 15.78 -9.16 10.61
N ASP A 364 16.46 -9.02 9.46
CA ASP A 364 16.18 -9.75 8.22
C ASP A 364 17.49 -10.23 7.58
N ASP A 365 17.41 -10.79 6.37
CA ASP A 365 18.54 -11.02 5.46
C ASP A 365 19.21 -9.73 4.89
N ALA A 366 19.04 -8.58 5.56
CA ALA A 366 19.50 -7.25 5.18
C ALA A 366 20.19 -6.50 6.36
N PRO A 367 20.78 -5.29 6.15
CA PRO A 367 21.22 -4.44 7.26
C PRO A 367 20.12 -4.24 8.31
N SER A 368 20.53 -4.08 9.57
CA SER A 368 19.57 -3.77 10.63
C SER A 368 19.06 -2.33 10.53
N PRO A 369 17.86 -2.03 11.05
CA PRO A 369 17.36 -0.66 11.14
C PRO A 369 18.27 0.29 11.94
N HIS A 370 19.17 -0.21 12.79
CA HIS A 370 20.21 0.61 13.42
C HIS A 370 21.29 1.03 12.41
N GLU A 371 21.78 0.10 11.60
CA GLU A 371 22.77 0.35 10.55
C GLU A 371 22.21 1.32 9.50
N GLU A 372 20.98 1.08 9.02
CA GLU A 372 20.31 1.97 8.07
C GLU A 372 20.03 3.36 8.66
N ALA A 373 19.58 3.45 9.92
CA ALA A 373 19.37 4.74 10.56
C ALA A 373 20.69 5.51 10.68
N LEU A 374 21.79 4.87 11.08
CA LEU A 374 23.10 5.51 11.14
C LEU A 374 23.54 6.01 9.76
N ALA A 375 23.37 5.18 8.72
CA ALA A 375 23.70 5.53 7.35
C ALA A 375 22.92 6.77 6.89
N PHE A 376 21.62 6.85 7.23
CA PHE A 376 20.80 8.02 6.94
C PHE A 376 21.25 9.28 7.70
N LEU A 377 21.64 9.15 8.97
CA LEU A 377 22.14 10.27 9.76
C LEU A 377 23.48 10.80 9.20
N GLN A 378 24.39 9.91 8.81
CA GLN A 378 25.68 10.24 8.18
C GLN A 378 25.50 10.95 6.83
N ALA A 379 24.37 10.75 6.14
CA ALA A 379 24.03 11.49 4.93
C ALA A 379 23.60 12.96 5.18
N GLY A 380 23.67 13.44 6.44
CA GLY A 380 23.37 14.82 6.81
C GLY A 380 21.93 15.06 7.29
N HIS A 381 21.18 14.00 7.58
CA HIS A 381 19.77 14.08 7.98
C HIS A 381 19.54 14.00 9.50
N GLU A 382 20.50 14.39 10.32
CA GLU A 382 20.45 14.25 11.79
C GLU A 382 19.21 14.86 12.46
N LYS A 383 18.65 15.94 11.89
CA LYS A 383 17.48 16.64 12.44
C LYS A 383 16.13 16.08 12.00
N ASP A 384 16.10 15.10 11.08
CA ASP A 384 14.84 14.59 10.54
C ASP A 384 14.05 13.75 11.55
N ILE A 385 14.72 13.12 12.52
CA ILE A 385 14.04 12.43 13.64
C ILE A 385 13.14 13.39 14.45
N GLU A 386 13.57 14.64 14.64
CA GLU A 386 12.76 15.65 15.34
C GLU A 386 11.50 16.02 14.55
N LYS A 387 11.53 15.91 13.22
CA LYS A 387 10.35 16.12 12.37
C LYS A 387 9.41 14.92 12.49
N VAL A 388 9.93 13.71 12.38
CA VAL A 388 9.16 12.46 12.49
C VAL A 388 8.48 12.33 13.86
N ALA A 389 9.16 12.72 14.94
CA ALA A 389 8.63 12.63 16.30
C ALA A 389 7.48 13.62 16.59
N ARG A 390 7.24 14.62 15.74
CA ARG A 390 6.13 15.59 15.89
C ARG A 390 4.77 14.94 15.63
N PRO A 391 3.68 15.47 16.22
CA PRO A 391 2.33 14.89 16.08
C PRO A 391 1.83 14.66 14.64
N LEU A 392 2.28 15.46 13.68
CA LEU A 392 1.92 15.35 12.27
C LEU A 392 3.09 14.93 11.37
N GLY A 393 4.26 14.65 11.96
CA GLY A 393 5.49 14.34 11.22
C GLY A 393 5.32 13.16 10.27
N PHE A 394 4.71 12.09 10.77
CA PHE A 394 4.44 10.88 10.00
C PHE A 394 3.58 11.10 8.74
N MET A 395 2.60 12.03 8.80
CA MET A 395 1.70 12.29 7.66
C MET A 395 2.35 13.15 6.57
N LEU A 396 3.37 13.93 6.94
CA LEU A 396 4.02 14.90 6.06
C LEU A 396 5.34 14.37 5.48
N GLU A 397 5.97 13.41 6.15
CA GLU A 397 7.19 12.74 5.70
C GLU A 397 6.87 11.45 4.93
N LYS A 398 7.89 10.89 4.27
CA LYS A 398 7.81 9.57 3.64
C LYS A 398 7.62 8.49 4.73
N PRO A 399 6.61 7.59 4.64
CA PRO A 399 6.35 6.58 5.68
C PRO A 399 7.55 5.72 6.05
N GLU A 400 8.34 5.29 5.06
CA GLU A 400 9.53 4.44 5.24
C GLU A 400 10.59 5.12 6.12
N LYS A 401 10.72 6.45 6.01
CA LYS A 401 11.61 7.24 6.88
C LYS A 401 11.14 7.18 8.32
N ALA A 402 9.84 7.31 8.55
CA ALA A 402 9.27 7.25 9.89
C ALA A 402 9.41 5.85 10.50
N TYR A 403 9.21 4.79 9.70
CA TYR A 403 9.31 3.40 10.13
C TYR A 403 10.72 3.09 10.62
N LEU A 404 11.72 3.43 9.79
CA LEU A 404 13.13 3.19 10.09
C LEU A 404 13.55 3.89 11.38
N LEU A 405 13.35 5.20 11.46
CA LEU A 405 13.88 6.02 12.55
C LEU A 405 13.17 5.70 13.87
N MET A 406 11.85 5.56 13.86
CA MET A 406 11.10 5.22 15.07
C MET A 406 11.31 3.78 15.52
N GLY A 407 11.40 2.84 14.58
CA GLY A 407 11.70 1.44 14.89
C GLY A 407 13.06 1.27 15.54
N SER A 408 14.09 1.90 14.96
CA SER A 408 15.44 1.96 15.52
C SER A 408 15.45 2.60 16.91
N LEU A 409 14.82 3.75 17.10
CA LEU A 409 14.77 4.42 18.41
C LEU A 409 14.05 3.59 19.48
N LEU A 410 12.92 2.96 19.14
CA LEU A 410 12.13 2.17 20.08
C LEU A 410 12.82 0.86 20.44
N ARG A 411 13.52 0.24 19.48
CA ARG A 411 14.39 -0.91 19.77
C ARG A 411 15.51 -0.55 20.73
N PHE A 412 16.16 0.60 20.53
CA PHE A 412 17.16 1.12 21.48
C PHE A 412 16.57 1.34 22.87
N ILE A 413 15.37 1.92 22.98
CA ILE A 413 14.71 2.11 24.28
C ILE A 413 14.46 0.76 24.97
N HIS A 414 13.95 -0.23 24.22
CA HIS A 414 13.72 -1.58 24.75
C HIS A 414 15.02 -2.22 25.26
N ASP A 415 16.06 -2.25 24.43
CA ASP A 415 17.29 -2.99 24.72
C ASP A 415 18.16 -2.29 25.78
N HIS A 416 18.18 -0.95 25.80
CA HIS A 416 19.05 -0.17 26.68
C HIS A 416 18.39 0.25 28.00
N TYR A 417 17.10 0.58 27.99
CA TYR A 417 16.36 1.02 29.19
C TYR A 417 15.44 -0.07 29.77
N GLY A 418 15.28 -1.19 29.05
CA GLY A 418 14.48 -2.32 29.49
C GLY A 418 12.98 -2.20 29.19
N LEU A 419 12.29 -3.31 29.41
CA LEU A 419 10.88 -3.50 29.09
C LEU A 419 9.95 -2.46 29.74
N GLU A 420 10.15 -2.14 31.03
CA GLU A 420 9.28 -1.18 31.74
C GLU A 420 9.34 0.22 31.13
N ALA A 421 10.54 0.67 30.77
CA ALA A 421 10.77 1.95 30.13
C ALA A 421 10.12 2.00 28.73
N PHE A 422 10.28 0.93 27.95
CA PHE A 422 9.63 0.77 26.66
C PHE A 422 8.11 0.84 26.78
N GLN A 423 7.49 0.01 27.64
CA GLN A 423 6.03 0.00 27.85
C GLN A 423 5.51 1.37 28.29
N LYS A 424 6.27 2.11 29.10
CA LYS A 424 5.94 3.47 29.53
C LYS A 424 5.90 4.44 28.36
N VAL A 425 6.85 4.38 27.43
CA VAL A 425 6.86 5.21 26.21
C VAL A 425 5.69 4.87 25.29
N VAL A 426 5.40 3.57 25.10
CA VAL A 426 4.26 3.07 24.32
C VAL A 426 2.92 3.61 24.85
N LYS A 427 2.78 3.71 26.19
CA LYS A 427 1.61 4.28 26.88
C LYS A 427 1.59 5.82 26.94
N GLY A 428 2.52 6.50 26.27
CA GLY A 428 2.59 7.96 26.18
C GLY A 428 3.43 8.65 27.26
N GLY A 429 4.18 7.89 28.07
CA GLY A 429 5.10 8.39 29.08
C GLY A 429 6.51 8.69 28.55
N SER A 430 7.45 8.92 29.49
CA SER A 430 8.85 9.29 29.22
C SER A 430 9.84 8.44 30.01
N VAL A 431 11.06 8.33 29.49
CA VAL A 431 12.21 7.64 30.11
C VAL A 431 13.13 8.64 30.82
N GLY A 432 13.97 8.17 31.74
CA GLY A 432 14.88 8.99 32.54
C GLY A 432 14.28 9.58 33.82
N GLU A 433 15.13 10.26 34.60
CA GLU A 433 14.78 10.87 35.90
C GLU A 433 15.06 12.39 35.92
N GLY A 434 14.30 13.13 36.74
CA GLY A 434 14.51 14.57 36.95
C GLY A 434 14.45 15.40 35.66
N ALA A 435 15.47 16.20 35.41
CA ALA A 435 15.58 17.06 34.22
C ALA A 435 15.92 16.30 32.92
N GLN A 436 16.27 15.00 33.00
CA GLN A 436 16.57 14.15 31.83
C GLN A 436 15.33 13.36 31.35
N LYS A 437 14.15 13.73 31.82
CA LYS A 437 12.90 13.07 31.45
C LYS A 437 12.55 13.42 30.01
N ASP A 438 12.81 12.48 29.11
CA ASP A 438 12.54 12.63 27.68
C ASP A 438 11.63 11.50 27.21
N ARG A 439 10.64 11.81 26.38
CA ARG A 439 9.84 10.75 25.73
C ARG A 439 10.70 9.98 24.73
N TYR A 440 11.64 10.66 24.07
CA TYR A 440 12.48 10.11 23.02
C TYR A 440 13.92 10.55 23.26
N PRO A 441 14.79 9.72 23.86
CA PRO A 441 16.18 10.09 24.18
C PRO A 441 17.06 10.12 22.90
N VAL A 442 16.75 11.02 21.96
CA VAL A 442 17.32 11.07 20.60
C VAL A 442 18.84 11.18 20.62
N GLN A 443 19.42 12.05 21.46
CA GLN A 443 20.87 12.24 21.49
C GLN A 443 21.61 10.99 21.96
N LYS A 444 21.13 10.34 23.03
CA LYS A 444 21.70 9.07 23.52
C LYS A 444 21.56 7.95 22.49
N TRP A 445 20.47 7.94 21.73
CA TRP A 445 20.28 6.99 20.62
C TRP A 445 21.28 7.23 19.49
N ILE A 446 21.52 8.49 19.09
CA ILE A 446 22.54 8.82 18.07
C ILE A 446 23.94 8.39 18.54
N GLU A 447 24.29 8.65 19.81
CA GLU A 447 25.56 8.21 20.41
C GLU A 447 25.70 6.68 20.39
N PHE A 448 24.63 5.96 20.73
CA PHE A 448 24.56 4.51 20.65
C PHE A 448 24.78 4.02 19.22
N LEU A 449 24.08 4.59 18.24
CA LEU A 449 24.23 4.20 16.83
C LEU A 449 25.66 4.38 16.34
N LYS A 450 26.29 5.53 16.65
CA LYS A 450 27.70 5.78 16.31
C LYS A 450 28.62 4.72 16.92
N THR A 451 28.36 4.29 18.14
CA THR A 451 29.20 3.28 18.81
C THR A 451 29.01 1.88 18.23
N GLU A 452 27.77 1.49 17.92
CA GLU A 452 27.43 0.11 17.52
C GLU A 452 27.48 -0.15 16.01
N GLY A 453 27.12 0.84 15.20
CA GLY A 453 26.94 0.69 13.75
C GLY A 453 28.10 1.19 12.89
N GLU A 454 28.99 2.03 13.43
CA GLU A 454 30.12 2.59 12.68
C GLU A 454 31.04 1.53 12.05
N PRO A 455 31.27 0.34 12.66
CA PRO A 455 32.08 -0.71 12.02
C PRO A 455 31.47 -1.37 10.78
N THR A 456 30.14 -1.28 10.58
CA THR A 456 29.44 -2.02 9.50
C THR A 456 28.76 -1.12 8.47
N VAL A 457 28.58 0.17 8.76
CA VAL A 457 27.99 1.14 7.82
C VAL A 457 29.01 1.59 6.79
N THR A 458 28.72 1.32 5.52
CA THR A 458 29.54 1.72 4.37
C THR A 458 29.04 3.03 3.75
N GLN A 459 29.91 3.73 3.01
CA GLN A 459 29.53 4.92 2.25
C GLN A 459 28.41 4.65 1.22
N ASP A 460 28.35 3.42 0.71
CA ASP A 460 27.31 3.01 -0.24
C ASP A 460 25.95 2.90 0.44
N MET A 461 25.92 2.40 1.68
CA MET A 461 24.72 2.38 2.50
C MET A 461 24.23 3.80 2.79
N VAL A 462 25.14 4.73 3.09
CA VAL A 462 24.82 6.16 3.31
C VAL A 462 24.14 6.75 2.08
N THR A 463 24.72 6.55 0.90
CA THR A 463 24.21 7.08 -0.36
C THR A 463 22.86 6.45 -0.75
N TRP A 464 22.76 5.12 -0.62
CA TRP A 464 21.55 4.36 -0.92
C TRP A 464 20.39 4.79 -0.02
N THR A 465 20.61 4.79 1.29
CA THR A 465 19.57 5.10 2.27
C THR A 465 19.09 6.53 2.11
N ALA A 466 20.01 7.47 1.84
CA ALA A 466 19.64 8.84 1.52
C ALA A 466 18.75 8.91 0.28
N SER A 467 19.08 8.17 -0.79
CA SER A 467 18.26 8.16 -2.02
C SER A 467 16.87 7.54 -1.81
N LEU A 468 16.77 6.50 -0.99
CA LEU A 468 15.52 5.79 -0.73
C LEU A 468 14.58 6.61 0.16
N LEU A 469 15.11 7.33 1.15
CA LEU A 469 14.33 8.03 2.17
C LEU A 469 14.17 9.54 1.92
N SER A 470 14.90 10.08 0.95
CA SER A 470 14.73 11.47 0.47
C SER A 470 13.61 11.56 -0.56
N GLY A 471 12.91 12.69 -0.58
CA GLY A 471 11.82 12.96 -1.51
C GLY A 471 10.53 13.38 -0.81
N PRO A 472 9.58 13.97 -1.55
CA PRO A 472 8.28 14.36 -1.00
C PRO A 472 7.44 13.13 -0.64
N GLY A 473 6.54 13.28 0.34
CA GLY A 473 5.51 12.27 0.61
C GLY A 473 4.52 12.13 -0.55
N VAL A 474 3.61 11.14 -0.48
CA VAL A 474 2.67 10.77 -1.55
C VAL A 474 1.88 11.96 -2.11
N LEU A 475 1.49 12.91 -1.27
CA LEU A 475 0.72 14.10 -1.67
C LEU A 475 1.55 15.16 -2.42
N GLY A 476 2.89 15.12 -2.31
CA GLY A 476 3.79 16.05 -2.99
C GLY A 476 4.27 15.60 -4.37
N VAL A 477 3.82 14.43 -4.84
CA VAL A 477 4.05 13.95 -6.22
C VAL A 477 3.00 14.57 -7.14
N LYS A 478 3.38 14.95 -8.37
CA LYS A 478 2.44 15.51 -9.34
C LYS A 478 1.51 14.41 -9.88
N CYS A 479 0.19 14.66 -9.82
CA CYS A 479 -0.84 13.73 -10.30
C CYS A 479 -0.70 12.27 -9.78
N PRO A 480 -0.53 12.05 -8.47
CA PRO A 480 -0.07 10.76 -7.94
C PRO A 480 -1.09 9.65 -8.19
N THR A 481 -2.37 9.93 -7.99
CA THR A 481 -3.48 8.97 -8.16
C THR A 481 -3.70 8.58 -9.63
N ASP A 482 -3.43 9.50 -10.56
CA ASP A 482 -3.67 9.27 -11.98
C ASP A 482 -2.51 8.51 -12.62
N SER A 483 -1.27 8.93 -12.33
CA SER A 483 -0.08 8.19 -12.76
C SER A 483 -0.07 6.77 -12.19
N ALA A 484 -0.33 6.58 -10.90
CA ALA A 484 -0.35 5.25 -10.30
C ALA A 484 -1.42 4.34 -10.92
N TYR A 485 -2.62 4.87 -11.20
CA TYR A 485 -3.67 4.11 -11.87
C TYR A 485 -3.28 3.68 -13.28
N LEU A 486 -2.71 4.58 -14.08
CA LEU A 486 -2.30 4.27 -15.44
C LEU A 486 -1.18 3.23 -15.45
N LEU A 487 -0.16 3.37 -14.60
CA LEU A 487 0.92 2.40 -14.48
C LEU A 487 0.42 1.03 -14.05
N ARG A 488 -0.55 0.97 -13.13
CA ARG A 488 -1.15 -0.28 -12.70
C ARG A 488 -1.93 -0.97 -13.83
N LYS A 489 -2.76 -0.22 -14.56
CA LYS A 489 -3.47 -0.75 -15.72
C LYS A 489 -2.49 -1.20 -16.79
N ALA A 490 -1.40 -0.47 -17.00
CA ALA A 490 -0.35 -0.86 -17.92
C ALA A 490 0.32 -2.18 -17.49
N GLN A 491 0.63 -2.35 -16.20
CA GLN A 491 1.18 -3.59 -15.67
C GLN A 491 0.21 -4.77 -15.85
N GLN A 492 -1.08 -4.58 -15.56
CA GLN A 492 -2.10 -5.63 -15.77
C GLN A 492 -2.15 -6.07 -17.24
N ARG A 493 -2.08 -5.11 -18.17
CA ARG A 493 -2.07 -5.37 -19.62
C ARG A 493 -0.76 -6.01 -20.09
N PHE A 494 0.36 -5.58 -19.53
CA PHE A 494 1.69 -6.13 -19.81
C PHE A 494 1.78 -7.61 -19.41
N VAL A 495 1.28 -7.93 -18.22
CA VAL A 495 1.22 -9.30 -17.68
C VAL A 495 0.28 -10.17 -18.53
N SER A 496 -0.89 -9.64 -18.92
CA SER A 496 -1.80 -10.33 -19.85
C SER A 496 -1.39 -10.31 -21.33
N LEU A 497 -0.17 -9.87 -21.66
CA LEU A 497 0.39 -9.79 -23.01
C LEU A 497 -0.35 -8.85 -23.99
N ASP A 498 -1.13 -7.90 -23.48
CA ASP A 498 -1.82 -6.85 -24.25
C ASP A 498 -0.93 -5.59 -24.32
N LEU A 499 0.16 -5.70 -25.10
CA LEU A 499 1.22 -4.70 -25.13
C LEU A 499 0.80 -3.38 -25.78
N GLU A 500 -0.12 -3.41 -26.76
CA GLU A 500 -0.64 -2.21 -27.42
C GLU A 500 -1.38 -1.30 -26.42
N GLU A 501 -2.25 -1.88 -25.59
CA GLU A 501 -2.96 -1.11 -24.58
C GLU A 501 -2.03 -0.70 -23.44
N ALA A 502 -1.09 -1.57 -23.03
CA ALA A 502 -0.07 -1.22 -22.04
C ALA A 502 0.73 0.03 -22.48
N LEU A 503 1.13 0.09 -23.76
CA LEU A 503 1.89 1.22 -24.31
C LEU A 503 1.10 2.52 -24.24
N LYS A 504 -0.16 2.51 -24.71
CA LYS A 504 -1.07 3.67 -24.65
C LYS A 504 -1.25 4.19 -23.23
N LEU A 505 -1.32 3.29 -22.25
CA LEU A 505 -1.47 3.65 -20.84
C LEU A 505 -0.22 4.32 -20.28
N VAL A 506 0.97 3.80 -20.59
CA VAL A 506 2.22 4.41 -20.12
C VAL A 506 2.52 5.72 -20.85
N GLU A 507 2.21 5.84 -22.14
CA GLU A 507 2.25 7.10 -22.90
C GLU A 507 1.43 8.21 -22.22
N ARG A 508 0.21 7.87 -21.81
CA ARG A 508 -0.64 8.79 -21.06
C ARG A 508 -0.02 9.16 -19.71
N ALA A 509 0.56 8.20 -18.99
CA ALA A 509 1.22 8.47 -17.71
C ALA A 509 2.44 9.41 -17.89
N ARG A 510 3.23 9.19 -18.96
CA ARG A 510 4.37 10.03 -19.36
C ARG A 510 3.94 11.46 -19.64
N ALA A 511 2.79 11.66 -20.29
CA ALA A 511 2.25 12.98 -20.56
C ALA A 511 1.82 13.75 -19.29
N LEU A 512 1.43 13.04 -18.22
CA LEU A 512 1.07 13.67 -16.93
C LEU A 512 2.31 14.15 -16.17
N ASP A 513 3.34 13.30 -16.10
CA ASP A 513 4.58 13.60 -15.39
C ASP A 513 5.84 13.11 -16.14
N ALA A 514 6.27 14.01 -17.04
CA ALA A 514 7.59 14.15 -17.64
C ALA A 514 8.80 13.73 -16.78
N GLY A 515 8.76 14.08 -15.49
CA GLY A 515 9.91 13.91 -14.59
C GLY A 515 9.87 12.63 -13.78
N ASN A 516 8.75 11.90 -13.80
CA ASN A 516 8.56 10.77 -12.92
C ASN A 516 9.39 9.57 -13.37
N GLU A 517 10.36 9.19 -12.55
CA GLU A 517 11.26 8.08 -12.80
C GLU A 517 10.53 6.74 -12.87
N ARG A 518 9.53 6.52 -12.01
CA ARG A 518 8.72 5.28 -12.04
C ARG A 518 7.96 5.15 -13.35
N VAL A 519 7.41 6.26 -13.84
CA VAL A 519 6.72 6.28 -15.14
C VAL A 519 7.70 6.02 -16.28
N LEU A 520 8.93 6.53 -16.18
CA LEU A 520 9.98 6.29 -17.18
C LEU A 520 10.40 4.82 -17.21
N PHE A 521 10.64 4.24 -16.04
CA PHE A 521 10.98 2.83 -15.88
C PHE A 521 9.92 1.93 -16.52
N GLU A 522 8.65 2.17 -16.21
CA GLU A 522 7.54 1.40 -16.79
C GLU A 522 7.42 1.60 -18.30
N ALA A 523 7.70 2.81 -18.81
CA ALA A 523 7.67 3.09 -20.25
C ALA A 523 8.71 2.26 -20.99
N LEU A 524 9.95 2.26 -20.48
CA LEU A 524 11.06 1.49 -21.01
C LEU A 524 10.77 -0.02 -20.96
N ARG A 525 10.19 -0.48 -19.85
CA ARG A 525 9.83 -1.89 -19.67
C ARG A 525 8.78 -2.35 -20.68
N VAL A 526 7.69 -1.60 -20.86
CA VAL A 526 6.62 -1.96 -21.80
C VAL A 526 7.09 -1.85 -23.25
N CYS A 527 7.81 -0.78 -23.59
CA CYS A 527 8.26 -0.58 -24.98
C CYS A 527 9.37 -1.55 -25.40
N ALA A 528 10.14 -2.11 -24.44
CA ALA A 528 11.14 -3.15 -24.71
C ALA A 528 10.56 -4.35 -25.46
N TRP A 529 9.33 -4.74 -25.12
CA TRP A 529 8.65 -5.91 -25.65
C TRP A 529 7.64 -5.58 -26.75
N SER A 530 7.39 -4.29 -27.01
CA SER A 530 6.43 -3.84 -28.02
C SER A 530 7.06 -3.76 -29.42
N ASP A 531 6.24 -3.97 -30.45
CA ASP A 531 6.63 -3.80 -31.85
C ASP A 531 6.74 -2.31 -32.28
N GLU A 532 6.27 -1.38 -31.44
CA GLU A 532 6.27 0.06 -31.69
C GLU A 532 7.66 0.70 -31.47
N LYS A 533 8.51 0.57 -32.50
CA LYS A 533 9.91 1.03 -32.49
C LYS A 533 10.07 2.54 -32.31
N ASP A 534 9.14 3.33 -32.86
CA ASP A 534 9.22 4.80 -32.82
C ASP A 534 9.04 5.32 -31.40
N PHE A 535 8.04 4.83 -30.66
CA PHE A 535 7.81 5.23 -29.27
C PHE A 535 8.99 4.87 -28.36
N CYS A 536 9.55 3.67 -28.52
CA CYS A 536 10.74 3.28 -27.76
C CYS A 536 11.91 4.21 -28.08
N SER A 537 12.19 4.44 -29.37
CA SER A 537 13.26 5.35 -29.80
C SER A 537 13.11 6.75 -29.23
N ASP A 538 11.89 7.29 -29.23
CA ASP A 538 11.62 8.63 -28.72
C ASP A 538 11.75 8.71 -27.20
N THR A 539 11.27 7.70 -26.46
CA THR A 539 11.49 7.60 -25.01
C THR A 539 12.99 7.58 -24.68
N GLN A 540 13.78 6.84 -25.46
CA GLN A 540 15.24 6.80 -25.30
C GLN A 540 15.93 8.13 -25.66
N LYS A 541 15.44 8.84 -26.70
CA LYS A 541 15.97 10.17 -27.08
C LYS A 541 15.63 11.24 -26.05
N ASP A 542 14.43 11.20 -25.48
CA ASP A 542 13.99 12.16 -24.48
C ASP A 542 14.86 12.08 -23.22
N ILE A 543 15.20 10.86 -22.80
CA ILE A 543 16.22 10.61 -21.78
C ILE A 543 17.53 11.31 -22.14
N ALA A 544 18.07 11.06 -23.35
CA ALA A 544 19.35 11.65 -23.77
C ALA A 544 19.31 13.19 -23.84
N ARG A 545 18.13 13.78 -24.11
CA ARG A 545 17.93 15.24 -24.18
C ARG A 545 17.80 15.92 -22.83
N THR A 546 17.33 15.22 -21.79
CA THR A 546 17.14 15.83 -20.47
C THR A 546 18.44 16.32 -19.82
N GLY A 547 19.61 15.81 -20.23
CA GLY A 547 20.92 16.26 -19.76
C GLY A 547 21.20 16.03 -18.27
N ALA A 548 20.20 15.56 -17.51
CA ALA A 548 20.34 15.13 -16.13
C ALA A 548 20.90 13.70 -16.11
N PRO A 549 21.82 13.39 -15.17
CA PRO A 549 22.24 12.02 -14.96
C PRO A 549 21.02 11.17 -14.59
N LEU A 550 20.77 10.11 -15.37
CA LEU A 550 19.78 9.11 -15.02
C LEU A 550 20.12 8.47 -13.68
N SER A 551 19.10 8.04 -12.96
CA SER A 551 19.32 7.08 -11.89
C SER A 551 19.92 5.79 -12.45
N LEU A 552 20.57 5.03 -11.59
CA LEU A 552 21.11 3.73 -11.95
C LEU A 552 20.00 2.76 -12.39
N GLN A 553 18.82 2.83 -11.75
CA GLN A 553 17.66 2.01 -12.10
C GLN A 553 17.11 2.34 -13.49
N ALA A 554 16.99 3.63 -13.83
CA ALA A 554 16.58 4.05 -15.16
C ALA A 554 17.63 3.70 -16.22
N THR A 555 18.92 3.76 -15.87
CA THR A 555 20.02 3.32 -16.75
C THR A 555 19.92 1.83 -17.06
N ILE A 556 19.65 1.00 -16.05
CA ILE A 556 19.46 -0.45 -16.22
C ILE A 556 18.22 -0.72 -17.09
N ALA A 557 17.10 -0.07 -16.83
CA ALA A 557 15.88 -0.25 -17.63
C ALA A 557 16.07 0.16 -19.10
N LEU A 558 16.85 1.21 -19.35
CA LEU A 558 17.21 1.65 -20.69
C LEU A 558 18.09 0.60 -21.39
N ALA A 559 19.06 0.04 -20.68
CA ALA A 559 19.91 -1.03 -21.20
C ALA A 559 19.08 -2.29 -21.51
N ASP A 560 18.17 -2.69 -20.61
CA ASP A 560 17.26 -3.83 -20.81
C ASP A 560 16.41 -3.63 -22.08
N ALA A 561 15.80 -2.45 -22.24
CA ALA A 561 14.98 -2.14 -23.40
C ALA A 561 15.75 -2.24 -24.73
N ARG A 562 16.97 -1.70 -24.77
CA ARG A 562 17.85 -1.80 -25.96
C ARG A 562 18.30 -3.23 -26.21
N ALA A 563 18.65 -3.96 -25.16
CA ALA A 563 19.10 -5.34 -25.26
C ALA A 563 18.00 -6.22 -25.89
N ILE A 564 16.79 -6.17 -25.32
CA ILE A 564 15.64 -6.95 -25.77
C ILE A 564 15.33 -6.65 -27.24
N GLN A 565 15.26 -5.36 -27.62
CA GLN A 565 14.99 -4.99 -29.02
C GLN A 565 16.06 -5.46 -29.99
N SER A 566 17.34 -5.35 -29.62
CA SER A 566 18.44 -5.83 -30.47
C SER A 566 18.44 -7.36 -30.64
N LEU A 567 18.14 -8.10 -29.56
CA LEU A 567 18.00 -9.55 -29.57
C LEU A 567 16.82 -10.00 -30.45
N LEU A 568 15.66 -9.34 -30.34
CA LEU A 568 14.48 -9.66 -31.14
C LEU A 568 14.68 -9.40 -32.63
N VAL A 569 15.40 -8.33 -33.01
CA VAL A 569 15.58 -7.93 -34.42
C VAL A 569 16.74 -8.68 -35.09
N SER A 570 17.87 -8.80 -34.40
CA SER A 570 19.14 -9.22 -35.02
C SER A 570 19.71 -10.51 -34.43
N GLY A 571 19.11 -11.04 -33.35
CA GLY A 571 19.65 -12.15 -32.57
C GLY A 571 20.96 -11.83 -31.85
N ASN A 572 21.42 -10.57 -31.88
CA ASN A 572 22.67 -10.12 -31.30
C ASN A 572 22.45 -8.82 -30.52
N VAL A 573 23.29 -8.61 -29.50
CA VAL A 573 23.21 -7.45 -28.62
C VAL A 573 24.07 -6.32 -29.18
N ASP A 574 23.57 -5.09 -29.11
CA ASP A 574 24.37 -3.91 -29.42
C ASP A 574 25.52 -3.75 -28.42
N LYS A 575 26.75 -3.52 -28.92
CA LYS A 575 27.94 -3.33 -28.08
C LYS A 575 27.79 -2.13 -27.14
N ASP A 576 27.01 -1.13 -27.54
CA ASP A 576 26.74 0.03 -26.71
C ASP A 576 26.00 -0.37 -25.42
N VAL A 577 25.11 -1.36 -25.45
CA VAL A 577 24.41 -1.87 -24.25
C VAL A 577 25.39 -2.44 -23.24
N ILE A 578 26.32 -3.27 -23.71
CA ILE A 578 27.36 -3.88 -22.88
C ILE A 578 28.23 -2.78 -22.25
N SER A 579 28.60 -1.74 -23.01
CA SER A 579 29.38 -0.62 -22.51
C SER A 579 28.65 0.18 -21.41
N VAL A 580 27.33 0.40 -21.58
CA VAL A 580 26.49 1.09 -20.60
C VAL A 580 26.37 0.27 -19.31
N LEU A 581 26.19 -1.05 -19.41
CA LEU A 581 26.14 -1.92 -18.25
C LEU A 581 27.49 -1.98 -17.51
N TYR A 582 28.63 -2.05 -18.21
CA TYR A 582 29.94 -1.97 -17.56
C TYR A 582 30.19 -0.62 -16.90
N PHE A 583 29.78 0.48 -17.54
CA PHE A 583 29.85 1.81 -16.93
C PHE A 583 28.99 1.88 -15.66
N ALA A 584 27.75 1.40 -15.72
CA ALA A 584 26.85 1.29 -14.57
C ALA A 584 27.46 0.42 -13.45
N LEU A 585 28.10 -0.70 -13.81
CA LEU A 585 28.80 -1.57 -12.85
C LEU A 585 30.02 -0.89 -12.20
N SER A 586 30.74 -0.05 -12.95
CA SER A 586 31.91 0.69 -12.45
C SER A 586 31.57 1.89 -11.57
N THR A 587 30.35 2.41 -11.71
CA THR A 587 29.86 3.58 -10.98
C THR A 587 29.14 3.21 -9.69
N THR A 588 28.72 1.94 -9.56
CA THR A 588 28.04 1.45 -8.37
C THR A 588 28.89 0.47 -7.57
N ASN A 589 28.99 0.75 -6.28
CA ASN A 589 29.55 -0.17 -5.31
C ASN A 589 28.45 -0.94 -4.56
N GLN A 590 27.17 -0.65 -4.82
CA GLN A 590 26.03 -1.31 -4.16
C GLN A 590 25.92 -2.75 -4.64
N GLU A 591 26.19 -3.72 -3.78
CA GLU A 591 26.23 -5.14 -4.15
C GLU A 591 24.95 -5.64 -4.85
N GLN A 592 23.76 -5.23 -4.37
CA GLN A 592 22.50 -5.65 -4.98
C GLN A 592 22.37 -5.16 -6.44
N VAL A 593 22.76 -3.92 -6.70
CA VAL A 593 22.69 -3.35 -8.05
C VAL A 593 23.81 -3.91 -8.93
N ARG A 594 25.01 -4.10 -8.37
CA ARG A 594 26.11 -4.81 -9.04
C ARG A 594 25.66 -6.20 -9.49
N ARG A 595 25.06 -7.00 -8.60
CA ARG A 595 24.48 -8.31 -8.94
C ARG A 595 23.44 -8.20 -10.05
N ALA A 596 22.51 -7.26 -9.94
CA ALA A 596 21.48 -7.06 -10.97
C ALA A 596 22.09 -6.76 -12.36
N ILE A 597 23.17 -5.98 -12.42
CA ILE A 597 23.91 -5.67 -13.65
C ILE A 597 24.74 -6.88 -14.11
N SER A 598 25.45 -7.55 -13.20
CA SER A 598 26.26 -8.74 -13.49
C SER A 598 25.41 -9.89 -14.03
N VAL A 599 24.17 -10.08 -13.55
CA VAL A 599 23.22 -11.02 -14.15
C VAL A 599 22.97 -10.68 -15.61
N ARG A 600 22.66 -9.41 -15.92
CA ARG A 600 22.36 -8.97 -17.29
C ARG A 600 23.54 -9.19 -18.21
N LEU A 601 24.74 -8.81 -17.79
CA LEU A 601 25.97 -9.05 -18.57
C LEU A 601 26.16 -10.54 -18.87
N LYS A 602 26.08 -11.41 -17.86
CA LYS A 602 26.20 -12.86 -18.03
C LYS A 602 25.11 -13.46 -18.93
N VAL A 603 23.87 -12.98 -18.82
CA VAL A 603 22.75 -13.41 -19.66
C VAL A 603 22.95 -12.99 -21.12
N LEU A 604 23.54 -11.82 -21.38
CA LEU A 604 23.81 -11.35 -22.74
C LEU A 604 24.91 -12.13 -23.46
N ASP A 605 25.76 -12.86 -22.73
CA ASP A 605 26.76 -13.77 -23.30
C ASP A 605 26.17 -15.13 -23.73
N MET A 606 24.90 -15.40 -23.43
CA MET A 606 24.19 -16.65 -23.74
C MET A 606 23.54 -16.61 -25.14
N PRO A 607 23.10 -17.76 -25.69
CA PRO A 607 22.30 -17.78 -26.91
C PRO A 607 21.07 -16.87 -26.80
N ALA A 608 20.72 -16.18 -27.88
CA ALA A 608 19.67 -15.16 -27.89
C ALA A 608 18.32 -15.64 -27.32
N GLU A 609 17.94 -16.89 -27.60
CA GLU A 609 16.72 -17.50 -27.09
C GLU A 609 16.73 -17.63 -25.55
N VAL A 610 17.84 -18.09 -24.98
CA VAL A 610 18.05 -18.18 -23.52
C VAL A 610 18.07 -16.79 -22.90
N ALA A 611 18.75 -15.83 -23.55
CA ALA A 611 18.80 -14.46 -23.08
C ALA A 611 17.40 -13.85 -23.01
N LEU A 612 16.58 -14.03 -24.05
CA LEU A 612 15.19 -13.55 -24.07
C LEU A 612 14.34 -14.19 -22.98
N LEU A 613 14.45 -15.50 -22.72
CA LEU A 613 13.76 -16.17 -21.61
C LEU A 613 14.14 -15.57 -20.25
N ALA A 614 15.43 -15.36 -20.01
CA ALA A 614 15.90 -14.70 -18.78
C ALA A 614 15.39 -13.25 -18.67
N TYR A 615 15.38 -12.48 -19.77
CA TYR A 615 14.82 -11.13 -19.77
C TYR A 615 13.31 -11.10 -19.51
N LYS A 616 12.55 -12.11 -19.98
CA LYS A 616 11.12 -12.22 -19.63
C LYS A 616 10.96 -12.31 -18.12
N ALA A 617 11.73 -13.18 -17.47
CA ALA A 617 11.70 -13.31 -16.01
C ALA A 617 12.19 -12.04 -15.28
N LEU A 618 13.27 -11.41 -15.75
CA LEU A 618 13.85 -10.21 -15.12
C LEU A 618 12.95 -8.97 -15.23
N THR A 619 12.16 -8.87 -16.31
CA THR A 619 11.23 -7.74 -16.54
C THR A 619 9.80 -8.03 -16.07
N GLY A 620 9.50 -9.28 -15.70
CA GLY A 620 8.15 -9.72 -15.32
C GLY A 620 7.19 -9.76 -16.51
N PHE A 621 7.68 -10.14 -17.69
CA PHE A 621 6.87 -10.32 -18.89
C PHE A 621 6.06 -11.61 -18.77
N GLY A 622 4.73 -11.53 -18.89
CA GLY A 622 3.81 -12.66 -18.72
C GLY A 622 3.50 -12.99 -17.26
N ASP A 623 2.74 -14.07 -17.07
CA ASP A 623 2.16 -14.45 -15.75
C ASP A 623 3.09 -15.30 -14.87
N ASP A 624 4.07 -16.01 -15.46
CA ASP A 624 4.92 -16.97 -14.72
C ASP A 624 6.41 -16.85 -15.08
N PRO A 625 7.20 -16.08 -14.31
CA PRO A 625 8.63 -15.96 -14.54
C PRO A 625 9.41 -17.25 -14.26
N VAL A 626 8.89 -18.17 -13.44
CA VAL A 626 9.57 -19.44 -13.13
C VAL A 626 9.57 -20.36 -14.33
N LEU A 627 8.44 -20.43 -15.05
CA LEU A 627 8.34 -21.23 -16.28
C LEU A 627 9.41 -20.87 -17.31
N PHE A 628 9.64 -19.56 -17.57
CA PHE A 628 10.68 -19.13 -18.51
C PHE A 628 12.09 -19.51 -18.04
N LEU A 629 12.32 -19.52 -16.72
CA LEU A 629 13.61 -19.90 -16.15
C LEU A 629 13.83 -21.41 -16.15
N GLU A 630 12.78 -22.22 -16.01
CA GLU A 630 12.84 -23.68 -16.20
C GLU A 630 13.19 -24.03 -17.64
N GLU A 631 12.54 -23.40 -18.62
CA GLU A 631 12.86 -23.54 -20.04
C GLU A 631 14.32 -23.13 -20.32
N ALA A 632 14.76 -21.98 -19.81
CA ALA A 632 16.15 -21.54 -19.95
C ALA A 632 17.14 -22.55 -19.32
N THR A 633 16.81 -23.09 -18.13
CA THR A 633 17.65 -24.09 -17.46
C THR A 633 17.78 -25.37 -18.27
N ALA A 634 16.69 -25.81 -18.93
CA ALA A 634 16.72 -27.00 -19.79
C ALA A 634 17.64 -26.82 -21.01
N MET A 635 17.76 -25.59 -21.53
CA MET A 635 18.63 -25.26 -22.65
C MET A 635 20.11 -25.12 -22.24
N VAL A 636 20.38 -24.60 -21.03
CA VAL A 636 21.73 -24.39 -20.49
C VAL A 636 21.88 -24.96 -19.08
N PRO A 637 21.88 -26.30 -18.92
CA PRO A 637 21.84 -26.94 -17.61
C PRO A 637 23.10 -26.72 -16.76
N ASP A 638 24.23 -26.40 -17.39
CA ASP A 638 25.50 -26.16 -16.68
C ASP A 638 25.75 -24.66 -16.42
N ASN A 639 24.71 -23.81 -16.49
CA ASN A 639 24.85 -22.38 -16.24
C ASN A 639 24.44 -21.98 -14.81
N GLU A 640 25.39 -21.38 -14.10
CA GLU A 640 25.25 -21.00 -12.69
C GLU A 640 24.25 -19.86 -12.47
N VAL A 641 24.16 -18.90 -13.41
CA VAL A 641 23.30 -17.72 -13.29
C VAL A 641 21.84 -18.06 -13.51
N ILE A 642 21.54 -18.91 -14.49
CA ILE A 642 20.18 -19.35 -14.76
C ILE A 642 19.63 -20.17 -13.58
N HIS A 643 20.44 -21.08 -13.03
CA HIS A 643 20.09 -21.78 -11.79
C HIS A 643 19.86 -20.84 -10.60
N TYR A 644 20.70 -19.82 -10.44
CA TYR A 644 20.53 -18.80 -9.43
C TYR A 644 19.20 -18.02 -9.60
N LEU A 645 18.86 -17.62 -10.83
CA LEU A 645 17.60 -16.92 -11.11
C LEU A 645 16.38 -17.83 -10.84
N LEU A 646 16.43 -19.08 -11.31
CA LEU A 646 15.38 -20.06 -11.08
C LEU A 646 15.17 -20.31 -9.58
N ALA A 647 16.26 -20.46 -8.83
CA ALA A 647 16.19 -20.62 -7.38
C ALA A 647 15.50 -19.42 -6.70
N ARG A 648 15.78 -18.18 -7.13
CA ARG A 648 15.10 -16.99 -6.60
C ARG A 648 13.61 -17.00 -6.91
N GLY A 649 13.22 -17.36 -8.14
CA GLY A 649 11.82 -17.48 -8.55
C GLY A 649 11.06 -18.52 -7.73
N LEU A 650 11.60 -19.72 -7.60
CA LEU A 650 11.01 -20.82 -6.81
C LEU A 650 10.87 -20.43 -5.33
N CYS A 651 11.88 -19.75 -4.77
CA CYS A 651 11.81 -19.25 -3.39
C CYS A 651 10.67 -18.25 -3.18
N ALA A 652 10.43 -17.37 -4.17
CA ALA A 652 9.37 -16.37 -4.12
C ALA A 652 7.98 -17.03 -4.21
N GLN A 653 7.84 -18.14 -4.94
CA GLN A 653 6.61 -18.94 -5.00
C GLN A 653 6.43 -19.88 -3.79
N GLY A 654 7.41 -19.95 -2.88
CA GLY A 654 7.37 -20.81 -1.70
C GLY A 654 7.79 -22.26 -1.93
N ASP A 655 8.35 -22.61 -3.09
CA ASP A 655 8.99 -23.91 -3.32
C ASP A 655 10.43 -23.90 -2.80
N TYR A 656 10.57 -24.09 -1.48
CA TYR A 656 11.86 -24.12 -0.81
C TYR A 656 12.70 -25.36 -1.15
N VAL A 657 12.08 -26.46 -1.59
CA VAL A 657 12.82 -27.67 -2.00
C VAL A 657 13.46 -27.44 -3.37
N GLY A 658 12.69 -26.96 -4.35
CA GLY A 658 13.20 -26.58 -5.65
C GLY A 658 14.24 -25.46 -5.57
N CYS A 659 13.98 -24.45 -4.74
CA CYS A 659 14.93 -23.38 -4.48
C CYS A 659 16.26 -23.91 -3.90
N LEU A 660 16.21 -24.79 -2.90
CA LEU A 660 17.42 -25.37 -2.31
C LEU A 660 18.23 -26.13 -3.35
N SER A 661 17.57 -26.98 -4.15
CA SER A 661 18.21 -27.75 -5.21
C SER A 661 18.96 -26.87 -6.22
N HIS A 662 18.28 -25.87 -6.78
CA HIS A 662 18.88 -25.01 -7.81
C HIS A 662 19.92 -24.03 -7.25
N SER A 663 19.73 -23.53 -6.02
CA SER A 663 20.73 -22.66 -5.39
C SER A 663 22.02 -23.42 -5.05
N GLN A 664 21.93 -24.70 -4.66
CA GLN A 664 23.10 -25.56 -4.48
C GLN A 664 23.77 -25.92 -5.81
N CYS A 665 23.00 -26.14 -6.88
CA CYS A 665 23.55 -26.35 -8.22
C CYS A 665 24.36 -25.13 -8.68
N ALA A 666 23.79 -23.92 -8.55
CA ALA A 666 24.48 -22.68 -8.86
C ALA A 666 25.82 -22.54 -8.09
N LEU A 667 25.82 -22.84 -6.79
CA LEU A 667 27.04 -22.85 -5.97
C LEU A 667 28.06 -23.89 -6.45
N ALA A 668 27.63 -25.08 -6.86
CA ALA A 668 28.50 -26.15 -7.35
C ALA A 668 29.16 -25.82 -8.70
N LEU A 669 28.44 -25.09 -9.56
CA LEU A 669 28.93 -24.64 -10.87
C LEU A 669 29.93 -23.46 -10.78
N GLY A 670 30.13 -22.88 -9.58
CA GLY A 670 31.18 -21.89 -9.33
C GLY A 670 30.72 -20.44 -9.47
N MET A 671 29.80 -20.01 -8.60
CA MET A 671 29.36 -18.60 -8.54
C MET A 671 30.54 -17.63 -8.32
N SER A 672 30.54 -16.52 -9.05
CA SER A 672 31.47 -15.41 -8.80
C SER A 672 31.19 -14.73 -7.46
N GLU A 673 32.18 -13.98 -6.95
CA GLU A 673 32.09 -13.30 -5.64
C GLU A 673 30.82 -12.45 -5.49
N ASP A 674 30.44 -11.72 -6.54
CA ASP A 674 29.23 -10.88 -6.57
C ASP A 674 27.97 -11.64 -6.12
N PHE A 675 27.83 -12.92 -6.45
CA PHE A 675 26.62 -13.71 -6.17
C PHE A 675 26.76 -14.71 -5.04
N TYR A 676 28.00 -15.05 -4.66
CA TYR A 676 28.28 -16.16 -3.77
C TYR A 676 27.51 -16.02 -2.45
N LEU A 677 27.58 -14.84 -1.82
CA LEU A 677 26.96 -14.62 -0.52
C LEU A 677 25.41 -14.66 -0.59
N GLU A 678 24.79 -14.04 -1.60
CA GLU A 678 23.32 -14.13 -1.79
C GLU A 678 22.90 -15.57 -2.09
N SER A 679 23.68 -16.32 -2.85
CA SER A 679 23.38 -17.73 -3.16
C SER A 679 23.47 -18.61 -1.91
N VAL A 680 24.48 -18.41 -1.07
CA VAL A 680 24.59 -19.07 0.25
C VAL A 680 23.41 -18.68 1.15
N MET A 681 23.01 -17.41 1.16
CA MET A 681 21.86 -16.92 1.92
C MET A 681 20.55 -17.58 1.46
N LEU A 682 20.34 -17.65 0.15
CA LEU A 682 19.18 -18.28 -0.47
C LEU A 682 19.12 -19.78 -0.14
N SER A 683 20.25 -20.49 -0.27
CA SER A 683 20.35 -21.90 0.11
C SER A 683 20.13 -22.11 1.61
N PHE A 684 20.69 -21.27 2.48
CA PHE A 684 20.51 -21.36 3.93
C PHE A 684 19.03 -21.22 4.29
N LYS A 685 18.39 -20.16 3.80
CA LYS A 685 16.97 -19.89 4.00
C LYS A 685 16.12 -21.08 3.55
N SER A 686 16.34 -21.55 2.33
CA SER A 686 15.58 -22.66 1.77
C SER A 686 15.83 -23.97 2.51
N ALA A 687 17.03 -24.22 3.01
CA ALA A 687 17.32 -25.38 3.86
C ALA A 687 16.54 -25.34 5.18
N VAL A 688 16.41 -24.17 5.82
CA VAL A 688 15.61 -24.02 7.04
C VAL A 688 14.14 -24.37 6.76
N PHE A 689 13.53 -23.80 5.70
CA PHE A 689 12.11 -24.04 5.41
C PHE A 689 11.81 -25.39 4.76
N ALA A 690 12.77 -25.98 4.05
CA ALA A 690 12.73 -27.36 3.58
C ALA A 690 12.99 -28.38 4.70
N LYS A 691 13.36 -27.91 5.91
CA LYS A 691 13.69 -28.73 7.09
C LYS A 691 14.94 -29.60 6.88
N ASP A 692 15.87 -29.17 6.02
CA ASP A 692 17.22 -29.75 5.88
C ASP A 692 18.18 -29.09 6.88
N TRP A 693 18.14 -29.60 8.12
CA TRP A 693 18.88 -29.05 9.24
C TRP A 693 20.40 -29.16 9.09
N ALA A 694 20.88 -30.21 8.41
CA ALA A 694 22.31 -30.43 8.23
C ALA A 694 22.90 -29.37 7.31
N VAL A 695 22.24 -29.10 6.18
CA VAL A 695 22.63 -28.03 5.26
C VAL A 695 22.47 -26.66 5.92
N ALA A 696 21.35 -26.42 6.62
CA ALA A 696 21.11 -25.16 7.30
C ALA A 696 22.22 -24.82 8.31
N LYS A 697 22.64 -25.78 9.15
CA LYS A 697 23.74 -25.57 10.12
C LYS A 697 25.06 -25.25 9.45
N LYS A 698 25.40 -25.98 8.38
CA LYS A 698 26.64 -25.76 7.62
C LYS A 698 26.67 -24.37 7.00
N LEU A 699 25.62 -23.98 6.28
CA LEU A 699 25.55 -22.68 5.60
C LEU A 699 25.42 -21.53 6.58
N GLY A 700 24.68 -21.71 7.68
CA GLY A 700 24.56 -20.72 8.75
C GLY A 700 25.93 -20.38 9.36
N GLY A 701 26.79 -21.38 9.60
CA GLY A 701 28.17 -21.14 10.05
C GLY A 701 28.97 -20.25 9.10
N VAL A 702 28.85 -20.48 7.78
CA VAL A 702 29.50 -19.64 6.75
C VAL A 702 28.96 -18.21 6.78
N LEU A 703 27.65 -18.04 6.93
CA LEU A 703 27.02 -16.72 6.96
C LEU A 703 27.39 -15.93 8.22
N LEU A 704 27.51 -16.57 9.38
CA LEU A 704 27.94 -15.89 10.61
C LEU A 704 29.37 -15.34 10.50
N GLU A 705 30.23 -16.01 9.73
CA GLU A 705 31.59 -15.57 9.43
C GLU A 705 31.63 -14.46 8.37
N LYS A 706 30.93 -14.68 7.24
CA LYS A 706 31.09 -13.87 6.02
C LYS A 706 30.08 -12.75 5.83
N ALA A 707 28.92 -12.77 6.50
CA ALA A 707 27.93 -11.72 6.30
C ALA A 707 28.50 -10.34 6.71
N PRO A 708 28.32 -9.29 5.89
CA PRO A 708 28.86 -7.97 6.19
C PRO A 708 28.10 -7.27 7.32
N PHE A 709 26.79 -7.50 7.43
CA PHE A 709 25.93 -6.73 8.31
C PHE A 709 25.64 -7.43 9.63
N LYS A 710 25.50 -6.65 10.70
CA LYS A 710 25.08 -7.16 12.00
C LYS A 710 23.66 -7.71 11.92
N GLY A 711 22.75 -7.01 11.22
CA GLY A 711 21.36 -7.43 11.04
C GLY A 711 21.24 -8.85 10.47
N GLN A 712 21.96 -9.12 9.39
CA GLN A 712 22.03 -10.45 8.76
C GLN A 712 22.53 -11.52 9.72
N LYS A 713 23.59 -11.24 10.50
CA LYS A 713 24.14 -12.20 11.46
C LYS A 713 23.12 -12.55 12.55
N GLU A 714 22.42 -11.55 13.10
CA GLU A 714 21.39 -11.82 14.11
C GLU A 714 20.22 -12.63 13.54
N TRP A 715 19.79 -12.33 12.31
CA TRP A 715 18.77 -13.12 11.63
C TRP A 715 19.19 -14.59 11.42
N VAL A 716 20.45 -14.83 11.01
CA VAL A 716 20.99 -16.19 10.90
C VAL A 716 21.02 -16.89 12.26
N ARG A 717 21.44 -16.21 13.34
CA ARG A 717 21.43 -16.80 14.70
C ARG A 717 20.03 -17.17 15.14
N GLU A 718 19.06 -16.30 14.86
CA GLU A 718 17.67 -16.56 15.18
C GLU A 718 17.18 -17.83 14.49
N LEU A 719 17.37 -17.95 13.17
CA LEU A 719 16.95 -19.14 12.43
C LEU A 719 17.68 -20.40 12.90
N LEU A 720 18.98 -20.34 13.17
CA LEU A 720 19.73 -21.48 13.72
C LEU A 720 19.21 -21.92 15.10
N SER A 721 18.80 -20.97 15.95
CA SER A 721 18.20 -21.31 17.25
C SER A 721 16.91 -22.14 17.09
N ARG A 722 16.14 -21.87 16.03
CA ARG A 722 14.95 -22.66 15.68
C ARG A 722 15.35 -24.07 15.26
N VAL A 723 16.39 -24.20 14.42
CA VAL A 723 16.95 -25.50 13.99
C VAL A 723 17.41 -26.34 15.20
N ASP A 724 18.07 -25.72 16.18
CA ASP A 724 18.57 -26.42 17.37
C ASP A 724 17.44 -26.83 18.33
N SER A 725 16.31 -26.14 18.31
CA SER A 725 15.12 -26.47 19.09
C SER A 725 14.26 -27.58 18.47
N ALA A 726 14.56 -28.01 17.24
CA ALA A 726 13.77 -29.02 16.53
C ALA A 726 13.87 -30.41 17.21
N PRO A 727 12.76 -31.16 17.34
CA PRO A 727 12.77 -32.47 18.01
C PRO A 727 13.72 -33.46 17.30
N ILE A 728 14.50 -34.22 18.08
CA ILE A 728 15.55 -35.14 17.61
C ILE A 728 15.03 -36.18 16.59
N SER A 729 13.74 -36.53 16.63
CA SER A 729 13.10 -37.42 15.65
C SER A 729 12.98 -36.83 14.24
N ALA A 730 13.11 -35.50 14.08
CA ALA A 730 13.09 -34.79 12.80
C ALA A 730 14.50 -34.50 12.24
N ILE A 731 15.56 -34.92 12.95
CA ILE A 731 16.97 -34.70 12.59
C ILE A 731 17.58 -35.93 11.86
N ARG A 732 16.82 -37.02 11.72
CA ARG A 732 17.24 -38.26 11.07
C ARG A 732 16.73 -38.41 9.65
#